data_AF-A0A0D2KQ33-F1
#
_entry.id   AF-A0A0D2KQ33-F1
#
_cell.length_a   1.000
_cell.length_b   1.000
_cell.length_c   1.000
_cell.angle_alpha   90.00
_cell.angle_beta   90.00
_cell.angle_gamma   90.00
#
_symmetry.space_group_name_H-M   'P 1'
#
loop_
_entity.id
_entity.type
_entity.pdbx_description
1 polymer ?
#
loop_
_entity_poly.entity_id
_entity_poly.type
_entity_poly.pdbx_seq_one_letter_code
_entity_poly.pdbx_strand_id
1 'polypeptide(L)'
;MGPPGGGRNPVTGRLLRHFCVVAINEFDDACYSRIYTAISSWWAARARLPEAASARLSAVVAATLSLYGALRRQLLPTPAKSHYVYNMRDLSKVFQVDDHLGVNFSDAFPPAVDVTGDPAGGPPSAAVSPRRGGGVAEGTAEAAALRRVVYAPFAKAAGGEGPSLYQEVPSGQQLLRAVEGALADYNTQSKSRLELVVFAYAAEHVARISRIIRRGAQQPYGNALLVGVGGSGRQSLSRLAAHMAEYKLFSVEITRSYGLTEWREDLKKVLLQAGVSGQPCVFLVSDTQLKSEAFLEDINNILNTGEVPNLFAKDEVVSILEGVTARAKKAAAAAAAAAAGTAGSGPQQPRAAGAALTPAGLWAFFVESCRANLHLVLAMSPVGGAFRERLRKFPSLVNCTTIDWFSEWPADALQGVAGRFLASLDMAPASAEPASAAAPAAAAAPSSGESPTAAASAAPGAGAAPHEGAGEDGRGFEESEAGAAAREAVVELCMAMHIGVRRLAQDFYRDQKRRTYTTPTSYLELIQAYKELLGAKRKQVQQQRSRYEVGLSKLLAAEVDVGRMQEELTALQPRLVETGKQVAETLTVVDRETQEAAAKREVVAGEEAAASTKAAAAKAIKDECEGELAVAMPLLESALAALNTLTKADITEVKSMKNPPAPVKVVMEAVCQMLGVKPKKMNDPSDPTKKLDDYWGPSQALLGDPTFMSQLSGYDKDNIAPNVIAAIRPFLDRKEFEPETVKKASKAAYGLCCWVRAMEAYDRVAKVVAPKKAALATAEAEFEQLMVGLRAKKAELAAVEARVEELNSKLREMQASRGARPAERKASLEAEAALCEKKLERATKLIGGLGGEKTRWSEVTRRLAKDYVNLTGDVLLAAGYIAYLGPYTAPYRDRMAHAWLSKCR
;
A
#
# COMPACT_ATOMS: atom_id res chain seq x y z
N MET A 1 24.78 56.61 52.60
CA MET A 1 25.22 57.52 51.51
C MET A 1 26.62 57.12 51.10
N GLY A 2 26.90 56.99 49.80
CA GLY A 2 28.26 56.73 49.33
C GLY A 2 29.10 58.02 49.32
N PRO A 3 30.45 57.93 49.28
CA PRO A 3 31.30 59.11 49.16
C PRO A 3 30.97 59.89 47.87
N PRO A 4 31.02 61.25 47.90
CA PRO A 4 30.82 62.08 46.72
C PRO A 4 31.94 61.85 45.71
N GLY A 5 31.59 61.70 44.42
CA GLY A 5 32.54 61.39 43.34
C GLY A 5 32.06 60.24 42.44
N GLY A 6 32.73 60.04 41.29
CA GLY A 6 32.47 58.91 40.38
C GLY A 6 31.08 58.87 39.75
N GLY A 7 30.38 60.00 39.65
CA GLY A 7 29.01 60.10 39.11
C GLY A 7 27.89 60.08 40.15
N ARG A 8 28.20 60.06 41.45
CA ARG A 8 27.21 60.21 42.54
C ARG A 8 26.95 61.70 42.83
N ASN A 9 25.68 62.06 43.00
CA ASN A 9 25.28 63.44 43.26
C ASN A 9 25.74 63.90 44.66
N PRO A 10 26.31 65.11 44.79
CA PRO A 10 26.61 65.69 46.09
C PRO A 10 25.32 66.05 46.83
N VAL A 11 25.33 65.93 48.15
CA VAL A 11 24.26 66.47 48.99
C VAL A 11 24.42 67.98 49.08
N THR A 12 23.31 68.71 48.95
CA THR A 12 23.35 70.17 48.99
C THR A 12 23.79 70.66 50.38
N GLY A 13 24.65 71.68 50.42
CA GLY A 13 25.13 72.26 51.68
C GLY A 13 24.01 72.84 52.55
N ARG A 14 22.85 73.20 51.96
CA ARG A 14 21.65 73.62 52.71
C ARG A 14 21.08 72.49 53.55
N LEU A 15 20.99 71.27 52.99
CA LEU A 15 20.48 70.11 53.71
C LEU A 15 21.47 69.65 54.79
N LEU A 16 22.77 69.64 54.48
CA LEU A 16 23.80 69.19 55.43
C LEU A 16 23.87 70.02 56.71
N ARG A 17 23.43 71.29 56.70
CA ARG A 17 23.38 72.13 57.92
C ARG A 17 22.44 71.59 59.00
N HIS A 18 21.46 70.76 58.62
CA HIS A 18 20.49 70.17 59.55
C HIS A 18 20.91 68.80 60.09
N PHE A 19 22.04 68.24 59.63
CA PHE A 19 22.48 66.89 59.98
C PHE A 19 23.95 66.85 60.40
N CYS A 20 24.27 66.00 61.38
CA CYS A 20 25.65 65.65 61.68
C CYS A 20 26.18 64.69 60.61
N VAL A 21 27.32 65.01 59.99
CA VAL A 21 27.97 64.15 58.99
C VAL A 21 29.00 63.27 59.71
N VAL A 22 28.77 61.96 59.69
CA VAL A 22 29.70 60.95 60.20
C VAL A 22 30.21 60.11 59.03
N ALA A 23 31.52 60.07 58.85
CA ALA A 23 32.16 59.25 57.82
C ALA A 23 32.55 57.88 58.43
N ILE A 24 32.12 56.80 57.78
CA ILE A 24 32.52 55.43 58.13
C ILE A 24 33.56 54.99 57.10
N ASN A 25 34.80 54.79 57.55
CA ASN A 25 35.88 54.27 56.71
C ASN A 25 35.76 52.76 56.55
N GLU A 26 36.44 52.22 55.53
CA GLU A 26 36.59 50.78 55.38
C GLU A 26 37.35 50.19 56.56
N PHE A 27 37.02 48.94 56.93
CA PHE A 27 37.67 48.25 58.03
C PHE A 27 39.05 47.72 57.61
N ASP A 28 39.99 47.71 58.56
CA ASP A 28 41.30 47.10 58.34
C ASP A 28 41.22 45.57 58.22
N ASP A 29 42.19 44.95 57.57
CA ASP A 29 42.26 43.48 57.39
C ASP A 29 42.25 42.73 58.73
N ALA A 30 42.86 43.31 59.77
CA ALA A 30 42.82 42.77 61.13
C ALA A 30 41.40 42.77 61.73
N CYS A 31 40.61 43.81 61.43
CA CYS A 31 39.21 43.88 61.84
C CYS A 31 38.36 42.83 61.10
N TYR A 32 38.56 42.68 59.79
CA TYR A 32 37.89 41.62 59.01
C TYR A 32 38.22 40.22 59.54
N SER A 33 39.50 39.95 59.83
CA SER A 33 39.94 38.68 60.40
C SER A 33 39.26 38.39 61.74
N ARG A 34 39.19 39.37 62.66
CA ARG A 34 38.53 39.20 63.96
C ARG A 34 37.04 38.95 63.82
N ILE A 35 36.35 39.71 62.98
CA ILE A 35 34.90 39.59 62.76
C ILE A 35 34.57 38.19 62.21
N TYR A 36 35.19 37.80 61.10
CA TYR A 36 34.85 36.53 60.46
C TYR A 36 35.33 35.30 61.23
N THR A 37 36.47 35.39 61.93
CA THR A 37 36.91 34.31 62.84
C THR A 37 35.92 34.11 63.97
N ALA A 38 35.43 35.19 64.60
CA ALA A 38 34.44 35.10 65.67
C ALA A 38 33.11 34.49 65.19
N ILE A 39 32.64 34.89 64.00
CA ILE A 39 31.44 34.33 63.37
C ILE A 39 31.64 32.84 63.08
N SER A 40 32.74 32.46 62.45
CA SER A 40 33.03 31.06 62.12
C SER A 40 33.19 30.20 63.37
N SER A 41 33.82 30.70 64.44
CA SER A 41 33.95 29.96 65.70
C SER A 41 32.62 29.78 66.42
N TRP A 42 31.76 30.83 66.42
CA TRP A 42 30.42 30.75 66.99
C TRP A 42 29.58 29.70 66.24
N TRP A 43 29.64 29.73 64.91
CA TRP A 43 28.93 28.78 64.08
C TRP A 43 29.44 27.35 64.29
N ALA A 44 30.77 27.15 64.40
CA ALA A 44 31.36 25.83 64.64
C ALA A 44 30.88 25.21 65.96
N ALA A 45 30.74 26.04 67.00
CA ALA A 45 30.19 25.64 68.30
C ALA A 45 28.70 25.27 68.20
N ARG A 46 27.91 26.05 67.44
CA ARG A 46 26.49 25.78 67.20
C ARG A 46 26.25 24.49 66.40
N ALA A 47 27.04 24.27 65.34
CA ALA A 47 26.92 23.13 64.44
C ALA A 47 27.55 21.83 65.00
N ARG A 48 28.21 21.89 66.18
CA ARG A 48 28.89 20.76 66.82
C ARG A 48 29.87 20.04 65.88
N LEU A 49 30.67 20.82 65.14
CA LEU A 49 31.65 20.25 64.22
C LEU A 49 32.74 19.45 64.95
N PRO A 50 33.33 18.42 64.30
CA PRO A 50 34.54 17.76 64.78
C PRO A 50 35.68 18.77 65.00
N GLU A 51 36.47 18.57 66.06
CA GLU A 51 37.55 19.48 66.47
C GLU A 51 38.58 19.71 65.35
N ALA A 52 38.88 18.68 64.56
CA ALA A 52 39.75 18.75 63.39
C ALA A 52 39.22 19.69 62.27
N ALA A 53 37.89 19.79 62.11
CA ALA A 53 37.27 20.71 61.16
C ALA A 53 37.26 22.14 61.71
N SER A 54 36.99 22.30 63.01
CA SER A 54 37.02 23.60 63.70
C SER A 54 38.39 24.27 63.63
N ALA A 55 39.48 23.50 63.81
CA ALA A 55 40.85 24.00 63.72
C ALA A 55 41.19 24.59 62.32
N ARG A 56 40.61 24.02 61.25
CA ARG A 56 40.84 24.46 59.87
C ARG A 56 40.06 25.72 59.49
N LEU A 57 39.03 26.12 60.26
CA LEU A 57 38.21 27.31 59.97
C LEU A 57 39.03 28.60 60.00
N SER A 58 39.99 28.71 60.93
CA SER A 58 40.88 29.87 61.02
C SER A 58 41.72 30.05 59.73
N ALA A 59 42.23 28.94 59.18
CA ALA A 59 42.95 28.92 57.92
C ALA A 59 42.03 29.25 56.72
N VAL A 60 40.78 28.79 56.74
CA VAL A 60 39.77 29.13 55.73
C VAL A 60 39.46 30.63 55.72
N VAL A 61 39.27 31.23 56.90
CA VAL A 61 39.04 32.69 57.03
C VAL A 61 40.24 33.47 56.50
N ALA A 62 41.46 33.07 56.88
CA ALA A 62 42.68 33.71 56.39
C ALA A 62 42.84 33.57 54.86
N ALA A 63 42.59 32.39 54.30
CA ALA A 63 42.63 32.16 52.86
C ALA A 63 41.57 32.98 52.11
N THR A 64 40.36 33.09 52.67
CA THR A 64 39.27 33.88 52.10
C THR A 64 39.59 35.36 52.05
N LEU A 65 40.16 35.90 53.13
CA LEU A 65 40.58 37.31 53.20
C LEU A 65 41.76 37.59 52.26
N SER A 66 42.73 36.68 52.17
CA SER A 66 43.84 36.78 51.22
C SER A 66 43.34 36.80 49.77
N LEU A 67 42.39 35.94 49.43
CA LEU A 67 41.78 35.89 48.10
C LEU A 67 40.98 37.17 47.81
N TYR A 68 40.16 37.63 48.75
CA TYR A 68 39.41 38.88 48.63
C TYR A 68 40.34 40.08 48.39
N GLY A 69 41.43 40.17 49.16
CA GLY A 69 42.45 41.21 48.97
C GLY A 69 43.22 41.10 47.65
N ALA A 70 43.40 39.90 47.10
CA ALA A 70 43.97 39.71 45.77
C ALA A 70 43.00 40.17 44.67
N LEU A 71 41.73 39.78 44.75
CA LEU A 71 40.69 40.13 43.78
C LEU A 71 40.43 41.63 43.75
N ARG A 72 40.36 42.28 44.92
CA ARG A 72 40.21 43.73 45.04
C ARG A 72 41.34 44.50 44.34
N ARG A 73 42.56 43.95 44.31
CA ARG A 73 43.72 44.56 43.64
C ARG A 73 43.75 44.30 42.12
N GLN A 74 43.32 43.13 41.68
CA GLN A 74 43.39 42.72 40.27
C GLN A 74 42.18 43.15 39.44
N LEU A 75 40.98 43.17 40.03
CA LEU A 75 39.71 43.40 39.35
C LEU A 75 39.12 44.77 39.71
N LEU A 76 39.76 45.83 39.23
CA LEU A 76 39.31 47.20 39.54
C LEU A 76 38.06 47.60 38.74
N PRO A 77 37.20 48.47 39.30
CA PRO A 77 36.07 49.04 38.57
C PRO A 77 36.56 49.93 37.44
N THR A 78 36.48 49.43 36.21
CA THR A 78 36.72 50.22 34.99
C THR A 78 35.37 50.64 34.39
N PRO A 79 35.32 51.58 33.45
CA PRO A 79 34.08 51.87 32.73
C PRO A 79 33.47 50.57 32.16
N ALA A 80 34.27 49.72 31.50
CA ALA A 80 33.84 48.44 30.94
C ALA A 80 33.33 47.45 32.00
N LYS A 81 33.93 47.47 33.18
CA LYS A 81 33.65 46.54 34.29
C LYS A 81 33.18 47.29 35.53
N SER A 82 32.14 48.12 35.37
CA SER A 82 31.64 49.02 36.43
C SER A 82 30.97 48.30 37.61
N HIS A 83 30.68 47.01 37.46
CA HIS A 83 30.08 46.15 38.48
C HIS A 83 31.13 45.48 39.39
N TYR A 84 32.44 45.68 39.14
CA TYR A 84 33.50 45.23 40.06
C TYR A 84 33.59 46.16 41.27
N VAL A 85 32.59 46.06 42.13
CA VAL A 85 32.48 46.81 43.38
C VAL A 85 32.57 45.81 44.52
N TYR A 86 33.67 45.86 45.26
CA TYR A 86 33.88 44.99 46.41
C TYR A 86 33.53 45.70 47.71
N ASN A 87 32.71 45.05 48.54
CA ASN A 87 32.33 45.56 49.85
C ASN A 87 32.26 44.41 50.88
N MET A 88 31.99 44.74 52.15
CA MET A 88 31.83 43.73 53.22
C MET A 88 30.69 42.73 52.95
N ARG A 89 29.67 43.13 52.19
CA ARG A 89 28.53 42.26 51.88
C ARG A 89 28.96 41.06 51.03
N ASP A 90 29.98 41.19 50.19
CA ASP A 90 30.51 40.08 49.39
C ASP A 90 31.17 39.02 50.28
N LEU A 91 31.98 39.46 51.25
CA LEU A 91 32.55 38.58 52.27
C LEU A 91 31.46 37.95 53.14
N SER A 92 30.46 38.74 53.56
CA SER A 92 29.33 38.21 54.32
C SER A 92 28.57 37.13 53.55
N LYS A 93 28.34 37.28 52.24
CA LYS A 93 27.71 36.25 51.40
C LYS A 93 28.51 34.94 51.34
N VAL A 94 29.84 34.96 51.47
CA VAL A 94 30.68 33.74 51.53
C VAL A 94 30.41 32.96 52.81
N PHE A 95 30.36 33.66 53.94
CA PHE A 95 30.21 33.05 55.27
C PHE A 95 28.74 32.85 55.68
N GLN A 96 27.77 33.44 54.96
CA GLN A 96 26.33 33.32 55.19
C GLN A 96 25.71 32.11 54.46
N VAL A 97 26.11 30.90 54.85
CA VAL A 97 25.43 29.65 54.43
C VAL A 97 25.04 28.87 55.69
N ASP A 98 23.75 28.64 55.88
CA ASP A 98 23.16 27.97 57.06
C ASP A 98 23.55 26.48 57.16
N ASP A 99 23.57 25.99 58.41
CA ASP A 99 23.73 24.61 58.94
C ASP A 99 24.81 23.68 58.36
N HIS A 100 25.41 24.02 57.23
CA HIS A 100 26.48 23.31 56.56
C HIS A 100 27.49 24.35 56.06
N LEU A 101 28.74 24.27 56.54
CA LEU A 101 29.81 25.16 56.12
C LEU A 101 30.22 24.87 54.67
N GLY A 102 29.43 25.34 53.70
CA GLY A 102 29.79 25.29 52.29
C GLY A 102 30.58 26.53 51.90
N VAL A 103 31.89 26.53 52.13
CA VAL A 103 32.79 27.59 51.65
C VAL A 103 32.89 27.48 50.13
N ASN A 104 32.08 28.24 49.41
CA ASN A 104 32.15 28.29 47.95
C ASN A 104 32.44 29.70 47.47
N PHE A 105 33.65 29.87 46.93
CA PHE A 105 34.18 31.11 46.39
C PHE A 105 33.53 31.53 45.06
N SER A 106 32.80 30.63 44.38
CA SER A 106 32.16 30.90 43.08
C SER A 106 31.03 31.93 43.13
N ASP A 107 30.39 32.10 44.29
CA ASP A 107 29.18 32.91 44.45
C ASP A 107 29.47 34.36 44.86
N ALA A 108 30.64 34.62 45.43
CA ALA A 108 30.98 35.92 46.00
C ALA A 108 31.75 36.83 45.03
N PHE A 109 32.27 36.26 43.95
CA PHE A 109 33.09 36.98 43.00
C PHE A 109 32.54 36.79 41.60
N PRO A 110 32.25 37.88 40.86
CA PRO A 110 31.89 37.75 39.46
C PRO A 110 33.04 37.04 38.74
N PRO A 111 32.75 36.06 37.85
CA PRO A 111 33.80 35.39 37.11
C PRO A 111 34.63 36.46 36.38
N ALA A 112 35.95 36.24 36.29
CA ALA A 112 36.83 37.07 35.48
C ALA A 112 36.46 36.86 34.00
N VAL A 113 35.42 37.55 33.54
CA VAL A 113 34.94 37.49 32.17
C VAL A 113 35.33 38.78 31.47
N ASP A 114 35.92 38.63 30.29
CA ASP A 114 36.26 39.78 29.47
C ASP A 114 34.99 40.32 28.80
N VAL A 115 34.62 41.54 29.19
CA VAL A 115 33.34 42.19 28.83
C VAL A 115 33.42 42.84 27.45
N THR A 116 34.60 42.90 26.87
CA THR A 116 34.84 43.46 25.56
C THR A 116 35.23 42.33 24.64
N GLY A 117 34.45 42.09 23.60
CA GLY A 117 34.88 41.34 22.43
C GLY A 117 35.98 42.08 21.65
N ASP A 118 37.04 42.51 22.35
CA ASP A 118 38.26 43.09 21.81
C ASP A 118 39.39 42.09 22.03
N PRO A 119 39.98 41.50 20.98
CA PRO A 119 41.03 40.48 21.11
C PRO A 119 42.44 41.09 21.25
N ALA A 120 42.57 42.32 21.76
CA ALA A 120 43.86 42.99 21.86
C ALA A 120 44.56 42.68 23.19
N GLY A 121 45.22 41.53 23.26
CA GLY A 121 46.44 41.33 24.07
C GLY A 121 46.30 40.53 25.37
N GLY A 122 46.41 39.20 25.26
CA GLY A 122 46.85 38.31 26.35
C GLY A 122 46.09 36.99 26.43
N PRO A 123 46.74 35.86 26.78
CA PRO A 123 46.04 34.59 27.03
C PRO A 123 44.99 34.79 28.14
N PRO A 124 43.94 33.94 28.20
CA PRO A 124 42.88 34.09 29.18
C PRO A 124 43.51 34.21 30.56
N SER A 125 43.18 35.26 31.31
CA SER A 125 43.50 35.39 32.73
C SER A 125 42.69 34.39 33.58
N ALA A 126 42.67 33.13 33.14
CA ALA A 126 42.26 31.94 33.89
C ALA A 126 43.33 31.53 34.91
N ALA A 127 44.40 32.30 35.07
CA ALA A 127 45.46 32.10 36.05
C ALA A 127 45.38 33.11 37.20
N VAL A 128 44.25 33.13 37.91
CA VAL A 128 44.27 33.49 39.35
C VAL A 128 43.95 32.21 40.13
N SER A 129 44.78 31.20 39.89
CA SER A 129 45.03 30.14 40.87
C SER A 129 45.89 30.76 41.98
N PRO A 130 45.79 30.34 43.26
CA PRO A 130 46.56 30.92 44.35
C PRO A 130 48.04 30.53 44.21
N ARG A 131 48.78 31.17 43.31
CA ARG A 131 50.23 31.06 43.20
C ARG A 131 50.88 32.27 43.86
N ARG A 132 50.90 32.25 45.19
CA ARG A 132 52.02 32.67 46.08
C ARG A 132 51.50 32.87 47.50
N GLY A 133 51.72 31.85 48.33
CA GLY A 133 51.72 31.85 49.78
C GLY A 133 52.23 30.47 50.17
N GLY A 134 53.44 30.38 50.71
CA GLY A 134 54.21 29.15 50.76
C GLY A 134 53.57 28.01 51.57
N GLY A 135 53.85 26.78 51.14
CA GLY A 135 53.89 25.61 52.01
C GLY A 135 52.66 24.70 52.05
N VAL A 136 52.13 24.23 50.90
CA VAL A 136 51.49 22.90 50.82
C VAL A 136 51.77 22.31 49.43
N ALA A 137 52.19 21.04 49.42
CA ALA A 137 52.73 20.32 48.28
C ALA A 137 51.70 19.95 47.18
N GLU A 138 52.21 19.84 45.95
CA GLU A 138 51.79 19.02 44.80
C GLU A 138 50.30 18.77 44.49
N GLY A 139 49.87 19.20 43.28
CA GLY A 139 48.58 18.77 42.72
C GLY A 139 48.06 19.60 41.54
N THR A 140 48.73 19.59 40.39
CA THR A 140 48.21 20.25 39.16
C THR A 140 46.91 19.62 38.62
N ALA A 141 46.56 18.41 39.07
CA ALA A 141 45.30 17.73 38.73
C ALA A 141 44.10 18.20 39.58
N GLU A 142 44.32 18.70 40.81
CA GLU A 142 43.25 19.12 41.72
C GLU A 142 42.62 20.48 41.34
N ALA A 143 43.34 21.34 40.61
CA ALA A 143 42.81 22.63 40.16
C ALA A 143 41.67 22.50 39.13
N ALA A 144 41.68 21.43 38.31
CA ALA A 144 40.57 21.10 37.41
C ALA A 144 39.41 20.41 38.16
N ALA A 145 39.70 19.69 39.25
CA ALA A 145 38.70 19.10 40.14
C ALA A 145 37.94 20.17 40.95
N LEU A 146 38.63 21.22 41.40
CA LEU A 146 38.02 22.39 42.06
C LEU A 146 37.04 23.17 41.18
N ARG A 147 37.14 23.04 39.84
CA ARG A 147 36.18 23.62 38.88
C ARG A 147 34.82 22.91 38.84
N ARG A 148 34.66 21.75 39.50
CA ARG A 148 33.48 20.88 39.39
C ARG A 148 32.77 20.59 40.71
N VAL A 149 33.10 21.29 41.79
CA VAL A 149 32.39 21.14 43.06
C VAL A 149 31.12 22.00 43.02
N VAL A 150 30.02 21.41 42.58
CA VAL A 150 28.71 22.06 42.56
C VAL A 150 27.91 21.58 43.77
N TYR A 151 27.65 22.49 44.69
CA TYR A 151 26.69 22.25 45.76
C TYR A 151 25.33 22.73 45.31
N ALA A 152 24.35 21.86 45.42
CA ALA A 152 23.03 22.20 44.96
C ALA A 152 21.94 21.53 45.81
N PRO A 153 20.80 22.20 45.99
CA PRO A 153 19.73 21.71 46.82
C PRO A 153 18.81 20.77 46.03
N PHE A 154 19.37 19.69 45.47
CA PHE A 154 18.63 18.75 44.60
C PHE A 154 18.31 17.42 45.27
N ALA A 155 19.00 17.07 46.35
CA ALA A 155 18.73 15.86 47.11
C ALA A 155 17.55 16.08 48.08
N LYS A 156 16.47 15.32 47.91
CA LYS A 156 15.42 15.23 48.95
C LYS A 156 15.98 14.43 50.14
N ALA A 157 15.63 14.83 51.36
CA ALA A 157 16.02 14.09 52.56
C ALA A 157 15.47 12.65 52.51
N ALA A 158 16.20 11.70 53.10
CA ALA A 158 15.76 10.31 53.22
C ALA A 158 14.42 10.27 54.00
N GLY A 159 13.31 10.10 53.28
CA GLY A 159 11.95 10.20 53.83
C GLY A 159 10.93 10.96 52.98
N GLY A 160 11.35 11.66 51.90
CA GLY A 160 10.44 12.22 50.89
C GLY A 160 9.64 13.47 51.30
N GLU A 161 9.44 13.70 52.60
CA GLU A 161 8.78 14.90 53.14
C GLU A 161 9.80 15.80 53.84
N GLY A 162 10.26 16.84 53.13
CA GLY A 162 11.15 17.88 53.65
C GLY A 162 11.79 18.72 52.53
N PRO A 163 12.20 19.97 52.82
CA PRO A 163 12.90 20.81 51.84
C PRO A 163 14.21 20.15 51.43
N SER A 164 14.53 20.17 50.13
CA SER A 164 15.73 19.49 49.62
C SER A 164 17.00 20.08 50.24
N LEU A 165 17.90 19.21 50.69
CA LEU A 165 19.10 19.54 51.44
C LEU A 165 20.19 20.11 50.52
N TYR A 166 20.90 21.12 51.01
CA TYR A 166 22.06 21.68 50.32
C TYR A 166 23.26 20.75 50.50
N GLN A 167 23.59 19.99 49.46
CA GLN A 167 24.66 18.99 49.49
C GLN A 167 25.55 19.10 48.25
N GLU A 168 26.80 18.64 48.38
CA GLU A 168 27.70 18.44 47.25
C GLU A 168 27.10 17.42 46.29
N VAL A 169 27.07 17.75 45.00
CA VAL A 169 26.70 16.78 43.97
C VAL A 169 27.99 16.11 43.48
N PRO A 170 28.20 14.80 43.75
CA PRO A 170 29.47 14.13 43.45
C PRO A 170 29.68 13.88 41.95
N SER A 171 28.65 13.96 41.11
CA SER A 171 28.77 13.75 39.66
C SER A 171 27.90 14.71 38.84
N GLY A 172 28.49 15.31 37.81
CA GLY A 172 27.78 16.17 36.85
C GLY A 172 26.65 15.46 36.09
N GLN A 173 26.70 14.13 35.95
CA GLN A 173 25.59 13.38 35.34
C GLN A 173 24.38 13.28 36.27
N GLN A 174 24.58 13.18 37.58
CA GLN A 174 23.48 13.18 38.56
C GLN A 174 22.80 14.55 38.58
N LEU A 175 23.59 15.62 38.50
CA LEU A 175 23.10 16.98 38.34
C LEU A 175 22.22 17.12 37.09
N LEU A 176 22.69 16.65 35.93
CA LEU A 176 21.92 16.69 34.69
C LEU A 176 20.59 15.93 34.82
N ARG A 177 20.62 14.69 35.32
CA ARG A 177 19.40 13.88 35.51
C ARG A 177 18.40 14.54 36.45
N ALA A 178 18.87 15.16 37.54
CA ALA A 178 18.00 15.86 38.48
C ALA A 178 17.30 17.08 37.85
N VAL A 179 18.04 17.86 37.05
CA VAL A 179 17.48 19.03 36.34
C VAL A 179 16.56 18.60 35.20
N GLU A 180 16.90 17.53 34.47
CA GLU A 180 16.03 16.96 33.42
C GLU A 180 14.73 16.39 34.00
N GLY A 181 14.79 15.69 35.14
CA GLY A 181 13.60 15.22 35.85
C GLY A 181 12.71 16.39 36.28
N ALA A 182 13.29 17.43 36.87
CA ALA A 182 12.55 18.63 37.23
C ALA A 182 11.94 19.36 36.04
N LEU A 183 12.61 19.35 34.87
CA LEU A 183 12.06 19.92 33.64
C LEU A 183 10.86 19.12 33.13
N ALA A 184 10.91 17.78 33.22
CA ALA A 184 9.80 16.91 32.85
C ALA A 184 8.59 17.14 33.79
N ASP A 185 8.83 17.27 35.09
CA ASP A 185 7.79 17.59 36.07
C ASP A 185 7.16 18.96 35.79
N TYR A 186 7.98 19.98 35.53
CA TYR A 186 7.50 21.31 35.16
C TYR A 186 6.63 21.28 33.89
N ASN A 187 7.07 20.55 32.85
CA ASN A 187 6.34 20.44 31.57
C ASN A 187 5.04 19.65 31.67
N THR A 188 4.90 18.83 32.71
CA THR A 188 3.67 18.08 33.02
C THR A 188 2.68 18.94 33.83
N GLN A 189 3.18 19.73 34.77
CA GLN A 189 2.35 20.54 35.67
C GLN A 189 1.97 21.92 35.11
N SER A 190 2.84 22.52 34.30
CA SER A 190 2.64 23.87 33.77
C SER A 190 1.95 23.87 32.41
N LYS A 191 1.06 24.85 32.19
CA LYS A 191 0.45 25.11 30.87
C LYS A 191 1.46 25.66 29.86
N SER A 192 2.51 26.33 30.33
CA SER A 192 3.56 26.93 29.49
C SER A 192 4.80 26.03 29.48
N ARG A 193 4.85 25.10 28.53
CA ARG A 193 5.97 24.15 28.37
C ARG A 193 7.28 24.89 28.05
N LEU A 194 8.37 24.44 28.68
CA LEU A 194 9.73 24.87 28.45
C LEU A 194 10.47 23.80 27.62
N GLU A 195 10.71 24.09 26.34
CA GLU A 195 11.58 23.27 25.48
C GLU A 195 13.05 23.65 25.70
N LEU A 196 13.56 23.30 26.88
CA LEU A 196 14.96 23.55 27.24
C LEU A 196 15.82 22.32 26.99
N VAL A 197 16.97 22.54 26.35
CA VAL A 197 18.04 21.54 26.35
C VAL A 197 18.90 21.76 27.58
N VAL A 198 18.93 20.75 28.45
CA VAL A 198 19.75 20.74 29.65
C VAL A 198 21.13 20.19 29.28
N PHE A 199 22.17 20.98 29.49
CA PHE A 199 23.58 20.60 29.36
C PHE A 199 24.35 21.13 30.57
N ALA A 200 25.61 20.68 30.77
CA ALA A 200 26.34 20.90 32.02
C ALA A 200 26.34 22.37 32.46
N TYR A 201 26.64 23.28 31.53
CA TYR A 201 26.62 24.72 31.78
C TYR A 201 25.23 25.26 32.18
N ALA A 202 24.15 24.80 31.54
CA ALA A 202 22.79 25.19 31.92
C ALA A 202 22.42 24.68 33.32
N ALA A 203 22.82 23.45 33.65
CA ALA A 203 22.55 22.85 34.96
C ALA A 203 23.36 23.54 36.08
N GLU A 204 24.58 23.99 35.81
CA GLU A 204 25.36 24.83 36.74
C GLU A 204 24.66 26.15 37.03
N HIS A 205 24.12 26.83 36.02
CA HIS A 205 23.37 28.07 36.21
C HIS A 205 22.07 27.85 37.00
N VAL A 206 21.35 26.76 36.74
CA VAL A 206 20.17 26.38 37.55
C VAL A 206 20.58 26.15 38.99
N ALA A 207 21.68 25.43 39.24
CA ALA A 207 22.21 25.22 40.59
C ALA A 207 22.55 26.54 41.30
N ARG A 208 23.22 27.47 40.62
CA ARG A 208 23.52 28.81 41.17
C ARG A 208 22.25 29.60 41.48
N ILE A 209 21.29 29.64 40.56
CA ILE A 209 20.03 30.36 40.76
C ILE A 209 19.22 29.74 41.91
N SER A 210 19.03 28.43 41.91
CA SER A 210 18.36 27.71 43.00
C SER A 210 19.05 27.95 44.34
N ARG A 211 20.39 28.04 44.36
CA ARG A 211 21.15 28.40 45.56
C ARG A 211 20.86 29.83 46.01
N ILE A 212 20.91 30.82 45.11
CA ILE A 212 20.65 32.23 45.45
C ILE A 212 19.24 32.40 46.02
N ILE A 213 18.25 31.75 45.39
CA ILE A 213 16.85 31.85 45.77
C ILE A 213 16.59 31.11 47.10
N ARG A 214 17.12 29.90 47.30
CA ARG A 214 16.87 29.12 48.53
C ARG A 214 17.63 29.63 49.76
N ARG A 215 18.78 30.32 49.58
CA ARG A 215 19.41 31.08 50.69
C ARG A 215 18.41 32.02 51.37
N GLY A 216 17.45 32.51 50.59
CA GLY A 216 16.38 33.39 51.02
C GLY A 216 15.41 32.84 52.07
N ALA A 217 15.10 31.54 52.04
CA ALA A 217 14.13 30.95 52.96
C ALA A 217 14.59 30.92 54.43
N GLN A 218 15.89 31.09 54.69
CA GLN A 218 16.45 31.08 56.04
C GLN A 218 17.08 32.44 56.42
N GLN A 219 17.41 33.32 55.45
CA GLN A 219 17.88 34.69 55.67
C GLN A 219 17.44 35.67 54.56
N PRO A 220 17.16 36.96 54.88
CA PRO A 220 16.79 37.97 53.88
C PRO A 220 17.90 38.21 52.83
N TYR A 221 17.56 38.72 51.64
CA TYR A 221 18.47 39.16 50.55
C TYR A 221 18.93 38.14 49.48
N GLY A 222 18.20 37.04 49.26
CA GLY A 222 18.44 36.10 48.15
C GLY A 222 18.05 36.63 46.75
N ASN A 223 18.64 37.74 46.30
CA ASN A 223 18.32 38.34 44.99
C ASN A 223 19.40 38.02 43.94
N ALA A 224 19.00 37.76 42.69
CA ALA A 224 19.91 37.44 41.59
C ALA A 224 19.87 38.51 40.50
N LEU A 225 21.04 38.90 39.98
CA LEU A 225 21.20 39.69 38.76
C LEU A 225 21.85 38.80 37.69
N LEU A 226 21.04 38.35 36.74
CA LEU A 226 21.45 37.46 35.65
C LEU A 226 21.85 38.30 34.44
N VAL A 227 23.15 38.35 34.15
CA VAL A 227 23.72 39.15 33.07
C VAL A 227 24.08 38.24 31.90
N GLY A 228 23.54 38.51 30.72
CA GLY A 228 23.85 37.71 29.53
C GLY A 228 23.23 38.25 28.26
N VAL A 229 23.71 37.79 27.11
CA VAL A 229 23.08 38.14 25.82
C VAL A 229 21.65 37.59 25.74
N GLY A 230 20.83 38.15 24.84
CA GLY A 230 19.51 37.60 24.54
C GLY A 230 19.61 36.12 24.12
N GLY A 231 18.64 35.30 24.48
CA GLY A 231 18.63 33.88 24.11
C GLY A 231 19.51 32.95 24.94
N SER A 232 20.25 33.46 25.94
CA SER A 232 21.13 32.66 26.82
C SER A 232 20.40 31.72 27.80
N GLY A 233 19.06 31.73 27.83
CA GLY A 233 18.26 30.88 28.72
C GLY A 233 17.99 31.46 30.12
N ARG A 234 18.47 32.67 30.44
CA ARG A 234 18.32 33.33 31.77
C ARG A 234 16.92 33.25 32.37
N GLN A 235 15.90 33.66 31.60
CA GLN A 235 14.52 33.62 32.07
C GLN A 235 14.05 32.19 32.30
N SER A 236 14.23 31.32 31.31
CA SER A 236 13.75 29.94 31.35
C SER A 236 14.38 29.12 32.48
N LEU A 237 15.69 29.27 32.70
CA LEU A 237 16.40 28.63 33.81
C LEU A 237 15.96 29.18 35.18
N SER A 238 15.59 30.47 35.25
CA SER A 238 15.03 31.06 36.48
C SER A 238 13.65 30.50 36.81
N ARG A 239 12.80 30.28 35.79
CA ARG A 239 11.47 29.65 35.99
C ARG A 239 11.61 28.22 36.50
N LEU A 240 12.52 27.45 35.89
CA LEU A 240 12.82 26.10 36.31
C LEU A 240 13.37 26.08 37.74
N ALA A 241 14.34 26.94 38.06
CA ALA A 241 14.91 27.04 39.40
C ALA A 241 13.88 27.43 40.47
N ALA A 242 12.92 28.30 40.15
CA ALA A 242 11.83 28.68 41.04
C ALA A 242 10.86 27.51 41.27
N HIS A 243 10.49 26.78 40.21
CA HIS A 243 9.65 25.58 40.32
C HIS A 243 10.33 24.46 41.11
N MET A 244 11.63 24.23 40.87
CA MET A 244 12.44 23.29 41.65
C MET A 244 12.50 23.65 43.14
N ALA A 245 12.40 24.93 43.49
CA ALA A 245 12.35 25.40 44.87
C ALA A 245 10.92 25.41 45.45
N GLU A 246 9.90 25.06 44.65
CA GLU A 246 8.48 25.17 44.99
C GLU A 246 8.04 26.61 45.34
N TYR A 247 8.74 27.61 44.79
CA TYR A 247 8.44 29.01 45.04
C TYR A 247 7.47 29.55 43.99
N LYS A 248 6.55 30.41 44.43
CA LYS A 248 5.59 31.02 43.52
C LYS A 248 6.30 32.02 42.61
N LEU A 249 6.35 31.72 41.32
CA LEU A 249 6.93 32.60 40.31
C LEU A 249 5.92 33.67 39.88
N PHE A 250 6.33 34.93 39.94
CA PHE A 250 5.64 36.06 39.34
C PHE A 250 6.49 36.62 38.18
N SER A 251 5.89 36.71 37.00
CA SER A 251 6.49 37.29 35.80
C SER A 251 5.54 38.35 35.25
N VAL A 252 6.06 39.51 34.88
CA VAL A 252 5.23 40.59 34.32
C VAL A 252 4.96 40.32 32.84
N GLU A 253 3.69 40.39 32.44
CA GLU A 253 3.30 40.37 31.03
C GLU A 253 2.96 41.78 30.58
N ILE A 254 3.75 42.29 29.64
CA ILE A 254 3.62 43.67 29.19
C ILE A 254 2.67 43.74 28.02
N THR A 255 1.54 44.41 28.24
CA THR A 255 0.62 44.84 27.19
C THR A 255 1.07 46.18 26.60
N ARG A 256 0.45 46.59 25.48
CA ARG A 256 0.73 47.88 24.84
C ARG A 256 0.44 49.06 25.78
N SER A 257 -0.60 48.95 26.61
CA SER A 257 -1.02 49.96 27.59
C SER A 257 -0.33 49.86 28.96
N TYR A 258 0.55 48.89 29.19
CA TYR A 258 1.22 48.71 30.47
C TYR A 258 2.09 49.92 30.85
N GLY A 259 1.71 50.60 31.94
CA GLY A 259 2.35 51.78 32.50
C GLY A 259 2.72 51.62 33.98
N LEU A 260 2.84 52.76 34.69
CA LEU A 260 3.27 52.78 36.10
C LEU A 260 2.20 52.26 37.06
N THR A 261 0.92 52.45 36.72
CA THR A 261 -0.19 52.01 37.56
C THR A 261 -0.26 50.49 37.62
N GLU A 262 -0.22 49.82 36.45
CA GLU A 262 -0.23 48.36 36.36
C GLU A 262 1.01 47.74 37.03
N TRP A 263 2.17 48.38 36.84
CA TRP A 263 3.41 48.00 37.53
C TRP A 263 3.29 48.02 39.05
N ARG A 264 2.75 49.10 39.61
CA ARG A 264 2.55 49.22 41.06
C ARG A 264 1.55 48.22 41.58
N GLU A 265 0.48 47.93 40.83
CA GLU A 265 -0.48 46.88 41.19
C GLU A 265 0.14 45.48 41.18
N ASP A 266 1.03 45.18 40.23
CA ASP A 266 1.76 43.91 40.23
C ASP A 266 2.75 43.82 41.41
N LEU A 267 3.45 44.91 41.74
CA LEU A 267 4.30 44.97 42.93
C LEU A 267 3.51 44.78 44.23
N LYS A 268 2.32 45.40 44.34
CA LYS A 268 1.44 45.19 45.50
C LYS A 268 1.08 43.72 45.66
N LYS A 269 0.63 43.05 44.58
CA LYS A 269 0.29 41.61 44.63
C LYS A 269 1.47 40.75 45.11
N VAL A 270 2.67 41.03 44.60
CA VAL A 270 3.89 40.30 44.98
C VAL A 270 4.24 40.52 46.45
N LEU A 271 4.21 41.77 46.92
CA LEU A 271 4.49 42.12 48.32
C LEU A 271 3.44 41.58 49.28
N LEU A 272 2.16 41.59 48.91
CA LEU A 272 1.08 41.01 49.72
C LEU A 272 1.24 39.50 49.86
N GLN A 273 1.59 38.80 48.78
CA GLN A 273 1.86 37.36 48.83
C GLN A 273 3.08 37.04 49.71
N ALA A 274 4.16 37.80 49.57
CA ALA A 274 5.41 37.61 50.30
C ALA A 274 5.32 38.02 51.79
N GLY A 275 4.52 39.04 52.10
CA GLY A 275 4.43 39.60 53.45
C GLY A 275 3.27 39.04 54.27
N VAL A 276 2.05 39.02 53.70
CA VAL A 276 0.83 38.61 54.43
C VAL A 276 0.72 37.08 54.48
N SER A 277 0.69 36.43 53.30
CA SER A 277 0.68 34.96 53.25
C SER A 277 2.02 34.37 53.69
N GLY A 278 3.10 35.13 53.47
CA GLY A 278 4.49 34.74 53.68
C GLY A 278 4.82 33.38 53.10
N GLN A 279 4.35 33.19 51.87
CA GLN A 279 4.82 32.16 50.96
C GLN A 279 6.05 32.67 50.21
N PRO A 280 7.12 31.88 50.08
CA PRO A 280 8.28 32.24 49.27
C PRO A 280 7.87 32.46 47.80
N CYS A 281 8.31 33.59 47.24
CA CYS A 281 8.00 33.97 45.87
C CYS A 281 9.23 34.54 45.16
N VAL A 282 9.26 34.30 43.84
CA VAL A 282 10.31 34.79 42.95
C VAL A 282 9.68 35.78 41.98
N PHE A 283 10.16 37.01 41.96
CA PHE A 283 9.73 38.02 41.00
C PHE A 283 10.80 38.15 39.90
N LEU A 284 10.45 37.67 38.70
CA LEU A 284 11.32 37.63 37.53
C LEU A 284 11.02 38.82 36.62
N VAL A 285 12.02 39.68 36.40
CA VAL A 285 11.94 40.86 35.53
C VAL A 285 13.08 40.87 34.53
N SER A 286 12.77 41.07 33.24
CA SER A 286 13.74 41.20 32.16
C SER A 286 13.97 42.66 31.77
N ASP A 287 15.13 42.95 31.20
CA ASP A 287 15.44 44.23 30.57
C ASP A 287 14.43 44.68 29.51
N THR A 288 13.91 43.75 28.69
CA THR A 288 12.86 44.02 27.69
C THR A 288 11.55 44.48 28.32
N GLN A 289 11.35 44.17 29.60
CA GLN A 289 10.17 44.56 30.35
C GLN A 289 10.28 45.96 30.98
N LEU A 290 11.48 46.54 31.02
CA LEU A 290 11.73 47.83 31.65
C LEU A 290 11.50 48.98 30.65
N LYS A 291 10.22 49.37 30.47
CA LYS A 291 9.82 50.51 29.63
C LYS A 291 10.21 51.87 30.23
N SER A 292 10.14 52.01 31.55
CA SER A 292 10.42 53.25 32.28
C SER A 292 11.47 53.02 33.35
N GLU A 293 12.35 53.99 33.56
CA GLU A 293 13.37 53.96 34.61
C GLU A 293 12.76 54.06 36.02
N ALA A 294 11.50 54.53 36.14
CA ALA A 294 10.77 54.53 37.41
C ALA A 294 10.56 53.10 37.97
N PHE A 295 10.46 52.09 37.11
CA PHE A 295 10.31 50.70 37.55
C PHE A 295 11.57 50.22 38.28
N LEU A 296 12.75 50.66 37.81
CA LEU A 296 14.02 50.37 38.45
C LEU A 296 14.22 51.14 39.75
N GLU A 297 13.62 52.32 39.88
CA GLU A 297 13.61 53.06 41.14
C GLU A 297 12.83 52.30 42.21
N ASP A 298 11.63 51.80 41.88
CA ASP A 298 10.84 50.95 42.77
C ASP A 298 11.59 49.67 43.15
N ILE A 299 12.21 48.98 42.19
CA ILE A 299 13.06 47.79 42.46
C ILE A 299 14.24 48.16 43.36
N ASN A 300 14.90 49.28 43.11
CA ASN A 300 16.03 49.75 43.91
C ASN A 300 15.62 49.99 45.36
N ASN A 301 14.41 50.52 45.59
CA ASN A 301 13.85 50.70 46.93
C ASN A 301 13.59 49.35 47.60
N ILE A 302 12.93 48.40 46.91
CA ILE A 302 12.72 47.04 47.44
C ILE A 302 14.05 46.36 47.82
N LEU A 303 15.08 46.49 46.98
CA LEU A 303 16.41 45.91 47.27
C LEU A 303 17.11 46.54 48.49
N ASN A 304 16.86 47.83 48.77
CA ASN A 304 17.50 48.55 49.86
C ASN A 304 16.71 48.44 51.18
N THR A 305 15.44 48.82 51.16
CA THR A 305 14.59 48.97 52.34
C THR A 305 13.61 47.81 52.51
N GLY A 306 13.26 47.10 51.43
CA GLY A 306 12.22 46.06 51.45
C GLY A 306 10.82 46.58 51.18
N GLU A 307 10.67 47.89 50.91
CA GLU A 307 9.39 48.54 50.65
C GLU A 307 9.54 49.66 49.61
N VAL A 308 8.44 50.00 48.94
CA VAL A 308 8.36 51.15 48.03
C VAL A 308 7.59 52.27 48.72
N PRO A 309 8.16 53.48 48.87
CA PRO A 309 7.48 54.61 49.49
C PRO A 309 6.18 54.97 48.76
N ASN A 310 5.12 55.27 49.52
CA ASN A 310 3.81 55.67 49.00
C ASN A 310 3.19 54.67 48.00
N LEU A 311 3.50 53.37 48.13
CA LEU A 311 2.91 52.33 47.29
C LEU A 311 1.49 51.94 47.75
N PHE A 312 1.32 51.76 49.06
CA PHE A 312 0.04 51.38 49.68
C PHE A 312 -0.72 52.62 50.16
N ALA A 313 -2.03 52.64 49.91
CA ALA A 313 -2.92 53.63 50.48
C ALA A 313 -3.15 53.35 51.99
N LYS A 314 -3.60 54.35 52.75
CA LYS A 314 -3.70 54.25 54.22
C LYS A 314 -4.64 53.13 54.67
N ASP A 315 -5.71 52.91 53.91
CA ASP A 315 -6.69 51.84 54.07
C ASP A 315 -6.09 50.44 53.78
N GLU A 316 -5.30 50.31 52.72
CA GLU A 316 -4.58 49.06 52.39
C GLU A 316 -3.58 48.69 53.50
N VAL A 317 -2.86 49.67 54.07
CA VAL A 317 -1.91 49.44 55.17
C VAL A 317 -2.61 48.85 56.39
N VAL A 318 -3.81 49.33 56.75
CA VAL A 318 -4.58 48.77 57.88
C VAL A 318 -4.92 47.30 57.64
N SER A 319 -5.40 46.97 56.43
CA SER A 319 -5.72 45.58 56.05
C SER A 319 -4.49 44.67 56.10
N ILE A 320 -3.32 45.16 55.68
CA ILE A 320 -2.05 44.42 55.76
C ILE A 320 -1.68 44.12 57.22
N LEU A 321 -1.79 45.12 58.10
CA LEU A 321 -1.44 44.96 59.52
C LEU A 321 -2.35 43.93 60.20
N GLU A 322 -3.64 43.90 59.89
CA GLU A 322 -4.58 42.88 60.38
C GLU A 322 -4.18 41.49 59.89
N GLY A 323 -3.90 41.33 58.59
CA GLY A 323 -3.51 40.05 57.99
C GLY A 323 -2.18 39.49 58.54
N VAL A 324 -1.25 40.37 58.88
CA VAL A 324 0.08 40.00 59.38
C VAL A 324 0.06 39.70 60.89
N THR A 325 -0.90 40.24 61.64
CA THR A 325 -0.97 40.11 63.11
C THR A 325 -0.97 38.66 63.58
N ALA A 326 -1.70 37.76 62.91
CA ALA A 326 -1.75 36.34 63.28
C ALA A 326 -0.37 35.66 63.13
N ARG A 327 0.35 35.98 62.04
CA ARG A 327 1.69 35.45 61.76
C ARG A 327 2.73 36.06 62.70
N ALA A 328 2.63 37.35 62.99
CA ALA A 328 3.51 38.03 63.94
C ALA A 328 3.39 37.45 65.35
N LYS A 329 2.17 37.14 65.82
CA LYS A 329 1.93 36.46 67.11
C LYS A 329 2.56 35.06 67.13
N LYS A 330 2.40 34.27 66.06
CA LYS A 330 2.99 32.93 65.95
C LYS A 330 4.53 32.97 65.93
N ALA A 331 5.11 33.91 65.19
CA ALA A 331 6.56 34.10 65.12
C ALA A 331 7.15 34.57 66.46
N ALA A 332 6.46 35.49 67.15
CA ALA A 332 6.84 35.94 68.49
C ALA A 332 6.81 34.79 69.52
N ALA A 333 5.79 33.92 69.46
CA ALA A 333 5.70 32.75 70.32
C ALA A 333 6.81 31.71 70.04
N ALA A 334 7.11 31.44 68.76
CA ALA A 334 8.18 30.51 68.37
C ALA A 334 9.57 31.00 68.81
N ALA A 335 9.82 32.31 68.73
CA ALA A 335 11.08 32.88 69.17
C ALA A 335 11.21 32.96 70.70
N ALA A 336 10.11 33.18 71.44
CA ALA A 336 10.09 33.07 72.89
C ALA A 336 10.43 31.64 73.36
N ALA A 337 9.96 30.61 72.65
CA ALA A 337 10.32 29.22 72.91
C ALA A 337 11.80 28.91 72.61
N ALA A 338 12.36 29.47 71.52
CA ALA A 338 13.78 29.31 71.19
C ALA A 338 14.72 30.02 72.19
N ALA A 339 14.30 31.16 72.75
CA ALA A 339 15.06 31.90 73.77
C ALA A 339 15.13 31.16 75.11
N ALA A 340 14.16 30.29 75.43
CA ALA A 340 14.16 29.50 76.67
C ALA A 340 15.18 28.34 76.67
N GLY A 341 15.70 27.95 75.50
CA GLY A 341 16.61 26.79 75.35
C GLY A 341 18.11 27.10 75.42
N THR A 342 18.53 28.37 75.53
CA THR A 342 19.96 28.76 75.51
C THR A 342 20.31 29.67 76.69
N ALA A 343 20.56 29.06 77.85
CA ALA A 343 21.14 29.74 79.01
C ALA A 343 22.65 29.91 78.81
N GLY A 344 23.09 31.06 78.26
CA GLY A 344 24.51 31.43 78.27
C GLY A 344 24.96 32.36 77.15
N SER A 345 25.22 33.61 77.52
CA SER A 345 26.05 34.64 76.86
C SER A 345 25.44 35.48 75.71
N GLY A 346 25.31 36.79 76.01
CA GLY A 346 25.31 37.89 75.03
C GLY A 346 23.95 38.62 74.83
N PRO A 347 23.89 39.96 74.99
CA PRO A 347 22.68 40.73 74.70
C PRO A 347 22.57 40.93 73.19
N GLN A 348 22.06 39.94 72.47
CA GLN A 348 21.60 40.17 71.10
C GLN A 348 20.37 39.31 70.82
N GLN A 349 19.22 39.91 71.13
CA GLN A 349 17.91 39.48 70.64
C GLN A 349 18.00 39.16 69.14
N PRO A 350 17.41 38.04 68.66
CA PRO A 350 17.17 37.89 67.24
C PRO A 350 16.25 39.06 66.81
N ARG A 351 16.76 39.97 65.97
CA ARG A 351 16.08 41.20 65.54
C ARG A 351 14.68 40.98 64.93
N ALA A 352 14.33 39.75 64.56
CA ALA A 352 13.03 39.38 63.99
C ALA A 352 11.94 39.04 65.03
N ALA A 353 12.26 38.98 66.32
CA ALA A 353 11.43 38.29 67.32
C ALA A 353 10.84 39.15 68.45
N GLY A 354 11.00 40.48 68.37
CA GLY A 354 10.56 41.41 69.40
C GLY A 354 9.72 42.55 68.85
N ALA A 355 8.94 42.32 67.78
CA ALA A 355 7.98 43.32 67.36
C ALA A 355 6.92 43.45 68.45
N ALA A 356 6.96 44.54 69.22
CA ALA A 356 5.81 44.94 70.01
C ALA A 356 4.58 44.92 69.10
N LEU A 357 3.41 44.50 69.60
CA LEU A 357 2.14 44.52 68.84
C LEU A 357 1.66 45.96 68.52
N THR A 358 2.58 46.91 68.40
CA THR A 358 2.35 48.26 67.93
C THR A 358 2.24 48.27 66.40
N PRO A 359 1.48 49.21 65.80
CA PRO A 359 1.38 49.33 64.35
C PRO A 359 2.73 49.45 63.64
N ALA A 360 3.69 50.16 64.25
CA ALA A 360 5.05 50.29 63.72
C ALA A 360 5.84 48.97 63.76
N GLY A 361 5.68 48.17 64.82
CA GLY A 361 6.30 46.85 64.94
C GLY A 361 5.73 45.84 63.95
N LEU A 362 4.41 45.85 63.75
CA LEU A 362 3.73 45.02 62.76
C LEU A 362 4.12 45.39 61.32
N TRP A 363 4.27 46.68 61.02
CA TRP A 363 4.77 47.14 59.72
C TRP A 363 6.22 46.69 59.48
N ALA A 364 7.10 46.84 60.48
CA ALA A 364 8.47 46.36 60.38
C ALA A 364 8.54 44.83 60.18
N PHE A 365 7.64 44.07 60.82
CA PHE A 365 7.52 42.63 60.62
C PHE A 365 7.01 42.27 59.21
N PHE A 366 6.08 43.06 58.65
CA PHE A 366 5.65 42.90 57.26
C PHE A 366 6.81 43.14 56.28
N VAL A 367 7.55 44.23 56.45
CA VAL A 367 8.72 44.54 55.61
C VAL A 367 9.77 43.44 55.72
N GLU A 368 10.08 42.95 56.93
CA GLU A 368 11.04 41.86 57.11
C GLU A 368 10.53 40.55 56.49
N SER A 369 9.24 40.25 56.61
CA SER A 369 8.62 39.09 55.97
C SER A 369 8.68 39.19 54.44
N CYS A 370 8.45 40.37 53.87
CA CYS A 370 8.66 40.63 52.46
C CYS A 370 10.12 40.36 52.07
N ARG A 371 11.10 40.81 52.85
CA ARG A 371 12.53 40.61 52.56
C ARG A 371 13.00 39.17 52.67
N ALA A 372 12.40 38.39 53.56
CA ALA A 372 12.69 36.97 53.71
C ALA A 372 12.07 36.14 52.58
N ASN A 373 10.82 36.45 52.18
CA ASN A 373 10.08 35.61 51.24
C ASN A 373 10.13 36.08 49.78
N LEU A 374 10.52 37.33 49.50
CA LEU A 374 10.61 37.86 48.14
C LEU A 374 12.04 37.76 47.60
N HIS A 375 12.19 37.04 46.49
CA HIS A 375 13.44 36.94 45.75
C HIS A 375 13.31 37.64 44.39
N LEU A 376 14.09 38.70 44.19
CA LEU A 376 14.15 39.42 42.93
C LEU A 376 15.17 38.77 42.01
N VAL A 377 14.73 38.37 40.81
CA VAL A 377 15.59 37.86 39.74
C VAL A 377 15.53 38.80 38.55
N LEU A 378 16.62 39.52 38.32
CA LEU A 378 16.72 40.53 37.27
C LEU A 378 17.54 39.99 36.10
N ALA A 379 16.93 39.80 34.94
CA ALA A 379 17.61 39.36 33.72
C ALA A 379 17.96 40.56 32.84
N MET A 380 19.23 41.00 32.84
CA MET A 380 19.68 42.18 32.08
C MET A 380 20.73 41.86 31.02
N SER A 381 20.60 42.43 29.82
CA SER A 381 21.61 42.31 28.79
C SER A 381 22.78 43.28 29.04
N PRO A 382 24.05 42.81 29.00
CA PRO A 382 25.21 43.70 29.07
C PRO A 382 25.42 44.49 27.77
N VAL A 383 24.66 44.18 26.72
CA VAL A 383 24.78 44.79 25.40
C VAL A 383 24.18 46.20 25.42
N GLY A 384 24.98 47.18 25.02
CA GLY A 384 24.58 48.60 24.94
C GLY A 384 25.02 49.45 26.14
N GLY A 385 24.66 50.73 26.14
CA GLY A 385 25.01 51.68 27.21
C GLY A 385 24.06 51.63 28.42
N ALA A 386 22.80 51.26 28.19
CA ALA A 386 21.72 51.32 29.19
C ALA A 386 22.01 50.51 30.45
N PHE A 387 22.57 49.29 30.32
CA PHE A 387 22.94 48.48 31.48
C PHE A 387 23.92 49.20 32.41
N ARG A 388 24.97 49.79 31.84
CA ARG A 388 26.02 50.50 32.61
C ARG A 388 25.53 51.81 33.21
N GLU A 389 24.59 52.47 32.56
CA GLU A 389 23.92 53.64 33.10
C GLU A 389 23.00 53.27 34.28
N ARG A 390 22.21 52.20 34.15
CA ARG A 390 21.34 51.69 35.20
C ARG A 390 22.12 51.25 36.43
N LEU A 391 23.25 50.55 36.27
CA LEU A 391 24.11 50.18 37.40
C LEU A 391 24.71 51.40 38.13
N ARG A 392 24.98 52.49 37.40
CA ARG A 392 25.47 53.75 38.00
C ARG A 392 24.36 54.51 38.73
N LYS A 393 23.16 54.57 38.15
CA LYS A 393 21.98 55.22 38.75
C LYS A 393 21.47 54.47 39.99
N PHE A 394 21.47 53.14 39.93
CA PHE A 394 20.88 52.26 40.94
C PHE A 394 21.93 51.29 41.51
N PRO A 395 22.74 51.72 42.50
CA PRO A 395 23.83 50.92 43.05
C PRO A 395 23.36 49.68 43.84
N SER A 396 22.09 49.62 44.27
CA SER A 396 21.56 48.44 44.97
C SER A 396 21.43 47.23 44.05
N LEU A 397 21.34 47.44 42.73
CA LEU A 397 21.36 46.37 41.74
C LEU A 397 22.64 45.54 41.81
N VAL A 398 23.78 46.15 42.16
CA VAL A 398 25.05 45.44 42.34
C VAL A 398 25.23 45.00 43.79
N ASN A 399 24.95 45.89 44.74
CA ASN A 399 25.26 45.61 46.14
C ASN A 399 24.34 44.55 46.77
N CYS A 400 23.05 44.59 46.46
CA CYS A 400 22.03 43.77 47.10
C CYS A 400 21.66 42.50 46.30
N THR A 401 22.32 42.26 45.17
CA THR A 401 22.12 41.05 44.36
C THR A 401 23.41 40.25 44.25
N THR A 402 23.27 38.98 43.90
CA THR A 402 24.38 38.14 43.45
C THR A 402 24.37 38.11 41.93
N ILE A 403 25.51 38.46 41.33
CA ILE A 403 25.64 38.54 39.88
C ILE A 403 26.00 37.16 39.33
N ASP A 404 25.17 36.64 38.42
CA ASP A 404 25.48 35.43 37.66
C ASP A 404 25.62 35.78 36.18
N TRP A 405 26.77 35.42 35.59
CA TRP A 405 27.11 35.80 34.24
C TRP A 405 26.94 34.64 33.27
N PHE A 406 26.00 34.81 32.36
CA PHE A 406 25.77 33.93 31.23
C PHE A 406 26.73 34.31 30.11
N SER A 407 27.91 33.70 30.16
CA SER A 407 28.86 33.66 29.06
C SER A 407 28.30 32.96 27.81
N GLU A 408 28.96 33.17 26.69
CA GLU A 408 28.65 32.54 25.41
C GLU A 408 28.80 31.01 25.51
N TRP A 409 27.93 30.25 24.84
CA TRP A 409 27.93 28.80 24.95
C TRP A 409 29.28 28.21 24.52
N PRO A 410 29.88 27.33 25.37
CA PRO A 410 31.10 26.64 25.02
C PRO A 410 30.86 25.56 23.95
N ALA A 411 31.95 25.03 23.38
CA ALA A 411 31.89 24.08 22.26
C ALA A 411 31.12 22.79 22.61
N ASP A 412 31.33 22.26 23.81
CA ASP A 412 30.62 21.11 24.39
C ASP A 412 29.10 21.36 24.51
N ALA A 413 28.70 22.57 24.90
CA ALA A 413 27.29 22.96 24.94
C ALA A 413 26.66 22.99 23.53
N LEU A 414 27.36 23.54 22.54
CA LEU A 414 26.88 23.58 21.15
C LEU A 414 26.73 22.17 20.56
N GLN A 415 27.67 21.28 20.86
CA GLN A 415 27.64 19.88 20.44
C GLN A 415 26.49 19.12 21.10
N GLY A 416 26.31 19.26 22.43
CA GLY A 416 25.22 18.61 23.16
C GLY A 416 23.83 19.07 22.69
N VAL A 417 23.67 20.37 22.43
CA VAL A 417 22.42 20.93 21.90
C VAL A 417 22.13 20.40 20.49
N ALA A 418 23.08 20.50 19.56
CA ALA A 418 22.87 19.99 18.21
C ALA A 418 22.64 18.47 18.20
N GLY A 419 23.38 17.70 19.00
CA GLY A 419 23.18 16.26 19.13
C GLY A 419 21.75 15.89 19.54
N ARG A 420 21.18 16.56 20.56
CA ARG A 420 19.81 16.29 21.01
C ARG A 420 18.74 16.68 20.01
N PHE A 421 18.88 17.84 19.34
CA PHE A 421 17.92 18.28 18.34
C PHE A 421 17.97 17.43 17.06
N LEU A 422 19.18 17.02 16.64
CA LEU A 422 19.40 16.21 15.45
C LEU A 422 19.21 14.70 15.68
N ALA A 423 19.13 14.23 16.94
CA ALA A 423 18.79 12.84 17.24
C ALA A 423 17.43 12.42 16.67
N SER A 424 16.48 13.35 16.60
CA SER A 424 15.15 13.12 16.00
C SER A 424 15.16 13.00 14.47
N LEU A 425 16.30 13.30 13.81
CA LEU A 425 16.42 13.26 12.36
C LEU A 425 17.07 11.95 11.93
N ASP A 426 16.38 11.21 11.06
CA ASP A 426 16.95 10.08 10.34
C ASP A 426 18.07 10.60 9.41
N MET A 427 19.31 10.22 9.68
CA MET A 427 20.48 10.61 8.89
C MET A 427 20.99 9.48 7.99
N ALA A 428 20.28 8.36 7.92
CA ALA A 428 20.69 7.24 7.11
C ALA A 428 20.75 7.64 5.62
N PRO A 429 21.82 7.29 4.89
CA PRO A 429 21.79 7.33 3.45
C PRO A 429 20.68 6.38 3.00
N ALA A 430 19.71 6.87 2.21
CA ALA A 430 18.65 6.04 1.65
C ALA A 430 19.29 4.80 1.03
N SER A 431 19.06 3.65 1.66
CA SER A 431 19.70 2.35 1.42
C SER A 431 20.33 2.24 0.04
N ALA A 432 21.64 2.01 0.00
CA ALA A 432 22.29 1.45 -1.18
C ALA A 432 21.51 0.19 -1.60
N GLU A 433 21.02 0.16 -2.84
CA GLU A 433 20.46 -1.07 -3.40
C GLU A 433 21.50 -2.20 -3.33
N PRO A 434 21.07 -3.46 -3.16
CA PRO A 434 21.96 -4.60 -3.19
C PRO A 434 22.58 -4.70 -4.59
N ALA A 435 23.90 -4.54 -4.65
CA ALA A 435 24.68 -4.87 -5.83
C ALA A 435 24.73 -6.41 -6.00
N SER A 436 23.65 -7.02 -6.50
CA SER A 436 23.70 -8.33 -7.16
C SER A 436 22.51 -8.53 -8.12
N ALA A 437 22.37 -7.65 -9.11
CA ALA A 437 21.76 -8.04 -10.37
C ALA A 437 22.81 -8.82 -11.17
N ALA A 438 23.05 -10.07 -10.78
CA ALA A 438 23.69 -11.07 -11.63
C ALA A 438 22.60 -11.88 -12.34
N ALA A 439 22.88 -12.23 -13.59
CA ALA A 439 22.04 -12.84 -14.61
C ALA A 439 21.12 -14.01 -14.17
N PRO A 440 20.04 -14.27 -14.91
CA PRO A 440 19.13 -15.38 -14.61
C PRO A 440 19.79 -16.71 -15.00
N ALA A 441 19.95 -17.60 -14.02
CA ALA A 441 20.30 -19.00 -14.25
C ALA A 441 19.01 -19.84 -14.27
N ALA A 442 18.90 -20.67 -15.29
CA ALA A 442 17.77 -21.51 -15.60
C ALA A 442 17.55 -22.68 -14.62
N ALA A 443 16.30 -23.19 -14.67
CA ALA A 443 15.85 -24.54 -14.35
C ALA A 443 15.74 -24.99 -12.87
N ALA A 444 14.50 -25.12 -12.40
CA ALA A 444 13.91 -26.42 -12.05
C ALA A 444 12.45 -26.26 -11.58
N ALA A 445 11.51 -26.87 -12.31
CA ALA A 445 10.23 -27.35 -11.75
C ALA A 445 10.49 -28.78 -11.17
N PRO A 446 9.66 -29.33 -10.25
CA PRO A 446 8.28 -29.68 -10.58
C PRO A 446 7.20 -29.46 -9.48
N SER A 447 5.99 -29.24 -10.00
CA SER A 447 4.62 -29.60 -9.58
C SER A 447 4.27 -30.00 -8.14
N SER A 448 3.17 -29.38 -7.68
CA SER A 448 1.91 -29.92 -7.09
C SER A 448 1.56 -29.07 -5.86
N GLY A 449 0.47 -28.29 -5.79
CA GLY A 449 -0.90 -28.62 -6.18
C GLY A 449 -1.70 -28.70 -4.89
N GLU A 450 -2.43 -27.63 -4.53
CA GLU A 450 -3.69 -27.67 -3.76
C GLU A 450 -4.17 -26.25 -3.44
N SER A 451 -5.32 -25.88 -4.01
CA SER A 451 -6.24 -24.91 -3.42
C SER A 451 -7.03 -25.61 -2.31
N PRO A 452 -7.60 -24.87 -1.36
CA PRO A 452 -9.04 -24.76 -1.45
C PRO A 452 -9.61 -23.37 -1.15
N THR A 453 -10.81 -23.24 -1.71
CA THR A 453 -11.79 -22.16 -1.67
C THR A 453 -12.54 -22.05 -0.34
N ALA A 454 -13.12 -20.84 -0.14
CA ALA A 454 -14.37 -20.51 0.55
C ALA A 454 -14.38 -20.43 2.09
N ALA A 455 -14.71 -19.24 2.63
CA ALA A 455 -16.07 -18.94 3.11
C ALA A 455 -16.14 -17.53 3.72
N ALA A 456 -17.24 -16.84 3.42
CA ALA A 456 -17.63 -15.55 3.95
C ALA A 456 -18.17 -15.65 5.39
N SER A 457 -18.07 -14.60 6.20
CA SER A 457 -19.26 -13.85 6.68
C SER A 457 -18.94 -12.68 7.63
N ALA A 458 -19.83 -11.69 7.59
CA ALA A 458 -20.28 -10.77 8.66
C ALA A 458 -19.38 -9.63 9.18
N ALA A 459 -19.66 -8.41 8.68
CA ALA A 459 -19.88 -7.19 9.49
C ALA A 459 -21.36 -7.17 9.95
N PRO A 460 -21.82 -6.44 11.01
CA PRO A 460 -21.56 -5.03 11.37
C PRO A 460 -21.18 -4.86 12.87
N GLY A 461 -20.82 -3.72 13.47
CA GLY A 461 -20.83 -2.29 13.20
C GLY A 461 -20.71 -1.56 14.56
N ALA A 462 -20.36 -0.26 14.52
CA ALA A 462 -20.40 0.73 15.61
C ALA A 462 -19.19 0.86 16.57
N GLY A 463 -18.65 2.08 16.64
CA GLY A 463 -17.87 2.58 17.79
C GLY A 463 -16.53 3.26 17.50
N ALA A 464 -16.47 4.25 16.60
CA ALA A 464 -15.28 5.08 16.42
C ALA A 464 -15.27 6.27 17.39
N ALA A 465 -14.35 6.25 18.35
CA ALA A 465 -13.81 7.44 19.03
C ALA A 465 -12.29 7.24 19.23
N PRO A 466 -11.44 8.26 19.01
CA PRO A 466 -10.00 8.09 18.94
C PRO A 466 -9.39 8.15 20.34
N HIS A 467 -8.72 7.08 20.77
CA HIS A 467 -7.80 7.15 21.90
C HIS A 467 -6.37 7.18 21.35
N GLU A 468 -5.78 8.37 21.39
CA GLU A 468 -4.34 8.54 21.35
C GLU A 468 -3.74 7.77 22.53
N GLY A 469 -2.74 6.95 22.23
CA GLY A 469 -2.00 6.14 23.18
C GLY A 469 -0.71 5.72 22.50
N ALA A 470 0.23 6.67 22.41
CA ALA A 470 1.61 6.40 22.03
C ALA A 470 2.26 5.56 23.13
N GLY A 471 2.20 4.23 22.98
CA GLY A 471 3.09 3.31 23.66
C GLY A 471 4.44 3.35 22.95
N GLU A 472 5.45 3.89 23.64
CA GLU A 472 6.86 3.74 23.30
C GLU A 472 7.25 2.26 23.42
N ASP A 473 7.01 1.46 22.39
CA ASP A 473 7.69 0.19 22.22
C ASP A 473 9.10 0.47 21.69
N GLY A 474 10.05 0.42 22.62
CA GLY A 474 11.49 0.46 22.39
C GLY A 474 11.97 -0.71 21.53
N ARG A 475 11.72 -0.63 20.22
CA ARG A 475 12.61 -1.22 19.22
C ARG A 475 13.70 -0.20 18.96
N GLY A 476 14.83 -0.38 19.62
CA GLY A 476 16.07 0.28 19.22
C GLY A 476 16.32 -0.05 17.76
N PHE A 477 16.09 0.93 16.89
CA PHE A 477 16.62 0.91 15.54
C PHE A 477 18.13 0.87 15.71
N GLU A 478 18.77 -0.24 15.34
CA GLU A 478 20.21 -0.26 15.11
C GLU A 478 20.49 0.78 14.03
N GLU A 479 20.88 1.97 14.49
CA GLU A 479 21.20 3.08 13.62
C GLU A 479 22.43 2.70 12.83
N SER A 480 22.33 2.68 11.49
CA SER A 480 23.46 2.37 10.62
C SER A 480 24.66 3.24 11.03
N GLU A 481 25.84 2.63 11.25
CA GLU A 481 27.06 3.34 11.65
C GLU A 481 27.35 4.56 10.76
N ALA A 482 27.02 4.47 9.46
CA ALA A 482 27.14 5.57 8.50
C ALA A 482 26.22 6.76 8.81
N GLY A 483 24.99 6.49 9.28
CA GLY A 483 24.05 7.53 9.71
C GLY A 483 24.49 8.23 11.00
N ALA A 484 25.07 7.47 11.94
CA ALA A 484 25.62 8.02 13.18
C ALA A 484 26.85 8.92 12.91
N ALA A 485 27.77 8.48 12.06
CA ALA A 485 28.95 9.27 11.65
C ALA A 485 28.55 10.56 10.91
N ALA A 486 27.56 10.48 10.00
CA ALA A 486 27.03 11.66 9.31
C ALA A 486 26.40 12.66 10.28
N ARG A 487 25.68 12.17 11.31
CA ARG A 487 25.11 13.03 12.35
C ARG A 487 26.20 13.74 13.15
N GLU A 488 27.25 13.04 13.56
CA GLU A 488 28.38 13.63 14.29
C GLU A 488 29.08 14.72 13.46
N ALA A 489 29.34 14.47 12.18
CA ALA A 489 29.92 15.46 11.27
C ALA A 489 29.04 16.71 11.10
N VAL A 490 27.72 16.55 10.98
CA VAL A 490 26.77 17.67 10.93
C VAL A 490 26.78 18.48 12.23
N VAL A 491 26.86 17.81 13.38
CA VAL A 491 26.94 18.47 14.69
C VAL A 491 28.24 19.30 14.79
N GLU A 492 29.38 18.73 14.41
CA GLU A 492 30.66 19.43 14.41
C GLU A 492 30.66 20.65 13.47
N LEU A 493 30.06 20.50 12.29
CA LEU A 493 29.97 21.58 11.30
C LEU A 493 29.05 22.71 11.79
N CYS A 494 27.90 22.40 12.40
CA CYS A 494 27.04 23.39 13.07
C CYS A 494 27.82 24.21 14.11
N MET A 495 28.58 23.54 14.98
CA MET A 495 29.42 24.20 15.98
C MET A 495 30.49 25.09 15.32
N ALA A 496 31.19 24.57 14.30
CA ALA A 496 32.22 25.29 13.58
C ALA A 496 31.66 26.53 12.87
N MET A 497 30.45 26.45 12.30
CA MET A 497 29.75 27.59 11.71
C MET A 497 29.47 28.67 12.76
N HIS A 498 28.91 28.31 13.91
CA HIS A 498 28.59 29.26 14.97
C HIS A 498 29.84 30.00 15.49
N ILE A 499 30.92 29.27 15.77
CA ILE A 499 32.19 29.85 16.22
C ILE A 499 32.82 30.71 15.11
N GLY A 500 32.74 30.28 13.86
CA GLY A 500 33.20 31.04 12.70
C GLY A 500 32.49 32.39 12.56
N VAL A 501 31.16 32.42 12.73
CA VAL A 501 30.36 33.64 12.65
C VAL A 501 30.66 34.58 13.81
N ARG A 502 30.95 34.06 15.01
CA ARG A 502 31.40 34.89 16.15
C ARG A 502 32.69 35.66 15.81
N ARG A 503 33.67 34.99 15.19
CA ARG A 503 34.90 35.64 14.71
C ARG A 503 34.60 36.65 13.60
N LEU A 504 33.72 36.29 12.67
CA LEU A 504 33.28 37.19 11.58
C LEU A 504 32.61 38.45 12.10
N ALA A 505 31.78 38.35 13.14
CA ALA A 505 31.12 39.49 13.78
C ALA A 505 32.15 40.46 14.38
N GLN A 506 33.22 39.94 14.98
CA GLN A 506 34.32 40.74 15.51
C GLN A 506 35.11 41.43 14.40
N ASP A 507 35.49 40.69 13.34
CA ASP A 507 36.19 41.27 12.18
C ASP A 507 35.34 42.34 11.48
N PHE A 508 34.04 42.06 11.27
CA PHE A 508 33.11 43.00 10.66
C PHE A 508 32.95 44.26 11.51
N TYR A 509 32.90 44.14 12.84
CA TYR A 509 32.89 45.30 13.72
C TYR A 509 34.21 46.08 13.67
N ARG A 510 35.35 45.40 13.64
CA ARG A 510 36.67 46.05 13.55
C ARG A 510 36.76 46.91 12.30
N ASP A 511 36.36 46.34 11.16
CA ASP A 511 36.54 46.92 9.82
C ASP A 511 35.44 47.94 9.48
N GLN A 512 34.16 47.62 9.74
CA GLN A 512 33.00 48.42 9.30
C GLN A 512 32.37 49.24 10.43
N LYS A 513 32.79 49.05 11.69
CA LYS A 513 32.18 49.64 12.90
C LYS A 513 30.68 49.35 13.07
N ARG A 514 30.15 48.37 12.35
CA ARG A 514 28.77 47.89 12.44
C ARG A 514 28.73 46.64 13.31
N ARG A 515 27.96 46.67 14.40
CA ARG A 515 27.82 45.52 15.30
C ARG A 515 26.77 44.55 14.79
N THR A 516 27.13 43.27 14.74
CA THR A 516 26.23 42.13 14.60
C THR A 516 26.34 41.29 15.87
N TYR A 517 25.22 40.73 16.32
CA TYR A 517 25.19 39.89 17.52
C TYR A 517 24.85 38.47 17.12
N THR A 518 25.69 37.52 17.52
CA THR A 518 25.44 36.09 17.35
C THR A 518 24.98 35.54 18.69
N THR A 519 23.73 35.11 18.78
CA THR A 519 23.14 34.60 20.02
C THR A 519 22.92 33.09 19.95
N PRO A 520 22.77 32.40 21.10
CA PRO A 520 22.34 31.00 21.11
C PRO A 520 21.01 30.77 20.39
N THR A 521 20.09 31.75 20.39
CA THR A 521 18.85 31.66 19.61
C THR A 521 19.13 31.55 18.11
N SER A 522 20.10 32.30 17.57
CA SER A 522 20.51 32.16 16.17
C SER A 522 21.14 30.79 15.86
N TYR A 523 21.65 30.06 16.86
CA TYR A 523 22.07 28.67 16.71
C TYR A 523 20.91 27.69 16.69
N LEU A 524 19.89 27.91 17.51
CA LEU A 524 18.66 27.14 17.44
C LEU A 524 17.91 27.37 16.13
N GLU A 525 17.89 28.61 15.62
CA GLU A 525 17.33 28.96 14.30
C GLU A 525 18.06 28.23 13.17
N LEU A 526 19.40 28.12 13.22
CA LEU A 526 20.17 27.31 12.27
C LEU A 526 19.68 25.86 12.26
N ILE A 527 19.60 25.23 13.44
CA ILE A 527 19.25 23.81 13.57
C ILE A 527 17.80 23.58 13.14
N GLN A 528 16.89 24.48 13.51
CA GLN A 528 15.49 24.42 13.12
C GLN A 528 15.33 24.59 11.61
N ALA A 529 15.97 25.61 11.01
CA ALA A 529 15.97 25.81 9.57
C ALA A 529 16.55 24.61 8.82
N TYR A 530 17.63 24.00 9.33
CA TYR A 530 18.19 22.78 8.78
C TYR A 530 17.18 21.61 8.82
N LYS A 531 16.53 21.38 9.97
CA LYS A 531 15.52 20.31 10.13
C LYS A 531 14.36 20.48 9.16
N GLU A 532 13.80 21.68 9.07
CA GLU A 532 12.66 22.00 8.21
C GLU A 532 13.03 21.89 6.72
N LEU A 533 14.15 22.50 6.32
CA LEU A 533 14.61 22.48 4.93
C LEU A 533 15.03 21.09 4.48
N LEU A 534 15.71 20.32 5.34
CA LEU A 534 16.15 18.96 5.00
C LEU A 534 14.94 18.05 4.83
N GLY A 535 13.98 18.11 5.75
CA GLY A 535 12.73 17.35 5.64
C GLY A 535 11.95 17.70 4.37
N ALA A 536 11.81 18.99 4.07
CA ALA A 536 11.12 19.45 2.85
C ALA A 536 11.84 19.00 1.56
N LYS A 537 13.17 19.17 1.49
CA LYS A 537 13.96 18.83 0.30
C LYS A 537 14.12 17.33 0.10
N ARG A 538 14.31 16.55 1.16
CA ARG A 538 14.31 15.08 1.07
C ARG A 538 12.95 14.57 0.61
N LYS A 539 11.84 15.10 1.13
CA LYS A 539 10.50 14.73 0.67
C LYS A 539 10.31 15.07 -0.82
N GLN A 540 10.73 16.25 -1.25
CA GLN A 540 10.67 16.67 -2.65
C GLN A 540 11.48 15.73 -3.57
N VAL A 541 12.73 15.44 -3.24
CA VAL A 541 13.60 14.56 -4.04
C VAL A 541 13.10 13.11 -4.01
N GLN A 542 12.65 12.62 -2.85
CA GLN A 542 12.09 11.26 -2.71
C GLN A 542 10.82 11.09 -3.54
N GLN A 543 9.93 12.09 -3.56
CA GLN A 543 8.73 12.06 -4.41
C GLN A 543 9.06 12.07 -5.90
N GLN A 544 10.09 12.83 -6.31
CA GLN A 544 10.55 12.81 -7.70
C GLN A 544 11.17 11.47 -8.06
N ARG A 545 12.02 10.93 -7.17
CA ARG A 545 12.65 9.62 -7.34
C ARG A 545 11.62 8.50 -7.46
N SER A 546 10.67 8.43 -6.52
CA SER A 546 9.62 7.41 -6.53
C SER A 546 8.74 7.48 -7.78
N ARG A 547 8.46 8.68 -8.30
CA ARG A 547 7.74 8.86 -9.56
C ARG A 547 8.48 8.20 -10.74
N TYR A 548 9.79 8.39 -10.85
CA TYR A 548 10.58 7.78 -11.91
C TYR A 548 10.78 6.28 -11.70
N GLU A 549 10.96 5.81 -10.46
CA GLU A 549 11.04 4.38 -10.12
C GLU A 549 9.74 3.62 -10.43
N VAL A 550 8.58 4.22 -10.12
CA VAL A 550 7.28 3.66 -10.50
C VAL A 550 7.12 3.64 -12.02
N GLY A 551 7.55 4.70 -12.73
CA GLY A 551 7.56 4.70 -14.19
C GLY A 551 8.45 3.59 -14.77
N LEU A 552 9.65 3.43 -14.22
CA LEU A 552 10.61 2.41 -14.64
C LEU A 552 10.10 0.99 -14.38
N SER A 553 9.50 0.73 -13.21
CA SER A 553 8.94 -0.58 -12.88
C SER A 553 7.78 -0.96 -13.82
N LYS A 554 6.95 0.01 -14.22
CA LYS A 554 5.89 -0.21 -15.22
C LYS A 554 6.46 -0.50 -16.61
N LEU A 555 7.52 0.18 -17.01
CA LEU A 555 8.20 -0.11 -18.29
C LEU A 555 8.83 -1.51 -18.27
N LEU A 556 9.52 -1.88 -17.19
CA LEU A 556 10.12 -3.20 -17.04
C LEU A 556 9.05 -4.31 -17.02
N ALA A 557 7.93 -4.10 -16.31
CA ALA A 557 6.82 -5.04 -16.32
C ALA A 557 6.21 -5.20 -17.73
N ALA A 558 6.02 -4.10 -18.45
CA ALA A 558 5.52 -4.14 -19.84
C ALA A 558 6.51 -4.86 -20.79
N GLU A 559 7.81 -4.69 -20.60
CA GLU A 559 8.86 -5.39 -21.35
C GLU A 559 8.82 -6.91 -21.09
N VAL A 560 8.62 -7.32 -19.84
CA VAL A 560 8.42 -8.73 -19.47
C VAL A 560 7.14 -9.29 -20.10
N ASP A 561 6.03 -8.55 -20.06
CA ASP A 561 4.76 -8.97 -20.66
C ASP A 561 4.84 -9.12 -22.19
N VAL A 562 5.55 -8.21 -22.86
CA VAL A 562 5.79 -8.31 -24.31
C VAL A 562 6.71 -9.50 -24.63
N GLY A 563 7.72 -9.76 -23.81
CA GLY A 563 8.55 -10.97 -23.90
C GLY A 563 7.72 -12.25 -23.82
N ARG A 564 6.81 -12.35 -22.83
CA ARG A 564 5.89 -13.48 -22.69
C ARG A 564 4.95 -13.63 -23.89
N MET A 565 4.38 -12.52 -24.39
CA MET A 565 3.51 -12.55 -25.57
C MET A 565 4.27 -13.00 -26.84
N GLN A 566 5.56 -12.65 -26.95
CA GLN A 566 6.42 -13.12 -28.04
C GLN A 566 6.65 -14.64 -27.96
N GLU A 567 6.90 -15.17 -26.75
CA GLU A 567 7.02 -16.61 -26.51
C GLU A 567 5.72 -17.35 -26.88
N GLU A 568 4.56 -16.82 -26.47
CA GLU A 568 3.25 -17.38 -26.81
C GLU A 568 3.00 -17.41 -28.33
N LEU A 569 3.35 -16.36 -29.07
CA LEU A 569 3.21 -16.34 -30.54
C LEU A 569 4.12 -17.40 -31.19
N THR A 570 5.37 -17.52 -30.75
CA THR A 570 6.30 -18.54 -31.26
C THR A 570 5.84 -19.97 -30.97
N ALA A 571 5.13 -20.20 -29.85
CA ALA A 571 4.56 -21.50 -29.51
C ALA A 571 3.30 -21.85 -30.33
N LEU A 572 2.50 -20.84 -30.74
CA LEU A 572 1.27 -21.04 -31.52
C LEU A 572 1.53 -21.29 -33.01
N GLN A 573 2.58 -20.70 -33.59
CA GLN A 573 2.95 -20.87 -35.00
C GLN A 573 3.08 -22.33 -35.48
N PRO A 574 3.81 -23.24 -34.80
CA PRO A 574 3.91 -24.64 -35.25
C PRO A 574 2.57 -25.39 -35.16
N ARG A 575 1.74 -25.10 -34.15
CA ARG A 575 0.41 -25.74 -33.99
C ARG A 575 -0.55 -25.38 -35.12
N LEU A 576 -0.48 -24.16 -35.64
CA LEU A 576 -1.26 -23.70 -36.79
C LEU A 576 -0.91 -24.45 -38.07
N VAL A 577 0.40 -24.64 -38.32
CA VAL A 577 0.89 -25.39 -39.48
C VAL A 577 0.47 -26.86 -39.41
N GLU A 578 0.61 -27.49 -38.24
CA GLU A 578 0.24 -28.90 -38.04
C GLU A 578 -1.26 -29.13 -38.18
N THR A 579 -2.09 -28.31 -37.52
CA THR A 579 -3.56 -28.38 -37.63
C THR A 579 -4.03 -28.07 -39.06
N GLY A 580 -3.36 -27.14 -39.74
CA GLY A 580 -3.64 -26.81 -41.15
C GLY A 580 -3.36 -27.96 -42.11
N LYS A 581 -2.28 -28.72 -41.91
CA LYS A 581 -1.96 -29.91 -42.70
C LYS A 581 -3.00 -31.02 -42.51
N GLN A 582 -3.38 -31.30 -41.26
CA GLN A 582 -4.36 -32.35 -40.93
C GLN A 582 -5.74 -32.11 -41.55
N VAL A 583 -6.22 -30.85 -41.54
CA VAL A 583 -7.50 -30.48 -42.17
C VAL A 583 -7.42 -30.56 -43.69
N ALA A 584 -6.30 -30.16 -44.31
CA ALA A 584 -6.14 -30.22 -45.76
C ALA A 584 -6.09 -31.68 -46.27
N GLU A 585 -5.35 -32.56 -45.60
CA GLU A 585 -5.23 -33.96 -45.98
C GLU A 585 -6.59 -34.69 -45.92
N THR A 586 -7.36 -34.48 -44.85
CA THR A 586 -8.69 -35.10 -44.71
C THR A 586 -9.72 -34.58 -45.71
N LEU A 587 -9.67 -33.30 -46.12
CA LEU A 587 -10.52 -32.76 -47.18
C LEU A 587 -10.24 -33.39 -48.55
N THR A 588 -8.96 -33.59 -48.91
CA THR A 588 -8.61 -34.19 -50.21
C THR A 588 -9.10 -35.63 -50.37
N VAL A 589 -9.12 -36.41 -49.28
CA VAL A 589 -9.62 -37.79 -49.29
C VAL A 589 -11.14 -37.83 -49.47
N VAL A 590 -11.86 -36.91 -48.83
CA VAL A 590 -13.33 -36.81 -48.92
C VAL A 590 -13.76 -36.36 -50.31
N ASP A 591 -13.08 -35.37 -50.90
CA ASP A 591 -13.40 -34.91 -52.26
C ASP A 591 -13.21 -36.03 -53.30
N ARG A 592 -12.11 -36.81 -53.19
CA ARG A 592 -11.85 -37.95 -54.08
C ARG A 592 -12.91 -39.04 -53.96
N GLU A 593 -13.22 -39.49 -52.74
CA GLU A 593 -14.20 -40.57 -52.54
C GLU A 593 -15.65 -40.12 -52.86
N THR A 594 -15.96 -38.83 -52.72
CA THR A 594 -17.25 -38.25 -53.15
C THR A 594 -17.39 -38.23 -54.68
N GLN A 595 -16.33 -37.88 -55.41
CA GLN A 595 -16.33 -37.93 -56.88
C GLN A 595 -16.46 -39.37 -57.40
N GLU A 596 -15.78 -40.34 -56.77
CA GLU A 596 -15.89 -41.75 -57.10
C GLU A 596 -17.31 -42.31 -56.85
N ALA A 597 -17.98 -41.87 -55.77
CA ALA A 597 -19.36 -42.23 -55.48
C ALA A 597 -20.34 -41.65 -56.51
N ALA A 598 -20.17 -40.39 -56.91
CA ALA A 598 -21.01 -39.72 -57.89
C ALA A 598 -20.93 -40.41 -59.27
N ALA A 599 -19.73 -40.74 -59.74
CA ALA A 599 -19.52 -41.44 -61.01
C ALA A 599 -20.17 -42.84 -61.02
N LYS A 600 -20.03 -43.60 -59.92
CA LYS A 600 -20.65 -44.93 -59.80
C LYS A 600 -22.18 -44.86 -59.73
N ARG A 601 -22.73 -43.82 -59.10
CA ARG A 601 -24.19 -43.59 -59.02
C ARG A 601 -24.81 -43.38 -60.41
N GLU A 602 -24.13 -42.63 -61.27
CA GLU A 602 -24.58 -42.39 -62.65
C GLU A 602 -24.61 -43.68 -63.49
N VAL A 603 -23.59 -44.53 -63.34
CA VAL A 603 -23.52 -45.83 -64.02
C VAL A 603 -24.65 -46.77 -63.57
N VAL A 604 -24.95 -46.83 -62.27
CA VAL A 604 -26.05 -47.67 -61.75
C VAL A 604 -27.41 -47.17 -62.24
N ALA A 605 -27.64 -45.86 -62.27
CA ALA A 605 -28.90 -45.28 -62.77
C ALA A 605 -29.14 -45.60 -64.27
N GLY A 606 -28.08 -45.59 -65.09
CA GLY A 606 -28.16 -45.97 -66.51
C GLY A 606 -28.57 -47.43 -66.71
N GLU A 607 -28.04 -48.36 -65.91
CA GLU A 607 -28.37 -49.78 -66.01
C GLU A 607 -29.76 -50.13 -65.45
N GLU A 608 -30.25 -49.41 -64.44
CA GLU A 608 -31.63 -49.52 -63.97
C GLU A 608 -32.65 -49.18 -65.07
N ALA A 609 -32.39 -48.11 -65.83
CA ALA A 609 -33.25 -47.69 -66.93
C ALA A 609 -33.28 -48.74 -68.06
N ALA A 610 -32.12 -49.33 -68.40
CA ALA A 610 -32.03 -50.40 -69.39
C ALA A 610 -32.79 -51.67 -68.96
N ALA A 611 -32.71 -52.07 -67.70
CA ALA A 611 -33.45 -53.21 -67.17
C ALA A 611 -34.98 -52.98 -67.21
N SER A 612 -35.44 -51.74 -66.95
CA SER A 612 -36.87 -51.38 -67.00
C SER A 612 -37.47 -51.49 -68.41
N THR A 613 -36.74 -51.05 -69.44
CA THR A 613 -37.22 -51.15 -70.84
C THR A 613 -37.39 -52.60 -71.30
N LYS A 614 -36.47 -53.50 -70.90
CA LYS A 614 -36.54 -54.92 -71.25
C LYS A 614 -37.61 -55.69 -70.47
N ALA A 615 -37.93 -55.28 -69.23
CA ALA A 615 -39.06 -55.81 -68.48
C ALA A 615 -40.41 -55.56 -69.16
N ALA A 616 -40.59 -54.37 -69.77
CA ALA A 616 -41.82 -54.01 -70.46
C ALA A 616 -42.03 -54.83 -71.76
N ALA A 617 -40.94 -55.14 -72.48
CA ALA A 617 -41.00 -55.92 -73.72
C ALA A 617 -41.42 -57.39 -73.49
N ALA A 618 -40.89 -58.04 -72.44
CA ALA A 618 -41.27 -59.41 -72.09
C ALA A 618 -42.76 -59.54 -71.70
N LYS A 619 -43.30 -58.52 -71.03
CA LYS A 619 -44.72 -58.47 -70.63
C LYS A 619 -45.68 -58.37 -71.82
N ALA A 620 -45.36 -57.56 -72.82
CA ALA A 620 -46.21 -57.37 -74.01
C ALA A 620 -46.37 -58.66 -74.84
N ILE A 621 -45.31 -59.45 -74.99
CA ILE A 621 -45.32 -60.72 -75.74
C ILE A 621 -46.20 -61.78 -75.04
N LYS A 622 -46.30 -61.70 -73.70
CA LYS A 622 -47.14 -62.59 -72.89
C LYS A 622 -48.63 -62.37 -73.15
N ASP A 623 -49.06 -61.11 -73.11
CA ASP A 623 -50.46 -60.73 -73.22
C ASP A 623 -51.04 -61.10 -74.61
N GLU A 624 -50.22 -61.09 -75.67
CA GLU A 624 -50.62 -61.51 -77.03
C GLU A 624 -50.80 -63.04 -77.18
N CYS A 625 -50.06 -63.86 -76.43
CA CYS A 625 -50.19 -65.31 -76.47
C CYS A 625 -51.51 -65.80 -75.86
N GLU A 626 -51.94 -65.17 -74.77
CA GLU A 626 -53.15 -65.54 -74.03
C GLU A 626 -54.44 -65.18 -74.81
N GLY A 627 -54.40 -64.11 -75.61
CA GLY A 627 -55.54 -63.66 -76.42
C GLY A 627 -55.94 -64.62 -77.54
N GLU A 628 -54.99 -65.24 -78.23
CA GLU A 628 -55.29 -66.14 -79.38
C GLU A 628 -55.76 -67.54 -78.95
N LEU A 629 -55.34 -68.01 -77.77
CA LEU A 629 -55.80 -69.27 -77.18
C LEU A 629 -57.28 -69.25 -76.76
N ALA A 630 -57.81 -68.07 -76.43
CA ALA A 630 -59.19 -67.91 -75.97
C ALA A 630 -60.25 -68.16 -77.06
N VAL A 631 -59.89 -68.09 -78.35
CA VAL A 631 -60.82 -68.22 -79.48
C VAL A 631 -61.16 -69.69 -79.81
N ALA A 632 -60.25 -70.63 -79.57
CA ALA A 632 -60.41 -72.04 -79.99
C ALA A 632 -61.08 -72.94 -78.94
N MET A 633 -60.92 -72.65 -77.65
CA MET A 633 -61.47 -73.47 -76.56
C MET A 633 -63.00 -73.63 -76.55
N PRO A 634 -63.82 -72.57 -76.75
CA PRO A 634 -65.28 -72.71 -76.62
C PRO A 634 -65.93 -73.52 -77.77
N LEU A 635 -65.32 -73.53 -78.96
CA LEU A 635 -65.83 -74.29 -80.11
C LEU A 635 -65.61 -75.81 -79.93
N LEU A 636 -64.49 -76.21 -79.33
CA LEU A 636 -64.19 -77.60 -79.03
C LEU A 636 -65.08 -78.15 -77.90
N GLU A 637 -65.28 -77.37 -76.84
CA GLU A 637 -66.14 -77.75 -75.72
C GLU A 637 -67.60 -77.90 -76.14
N SER A 638 -68.11 -77.00 -77.00
CA SER A 638 -69.46 -77.09 -77.56
C SER A 638 -69.70 -78.36 -78.38
N ALA A 639 -68.68 -78.84 -79.11
CA ALA A 639 -68.79 -80.03 -79.93
C ALA A 639 -68.79 -81.34 -79.13
N LEU A 640 -67.97 -81.41 -78.07
CA LEU A 640 -67.96 -82.55 -77.15
C LEU A 640 -69.27 -82.62 -76.34
N ALA A 641 -69.84 -81.48 -75.98
CA ALA A 641 -71.15 -81.41 -75.32
C ALA A 641 -72.28 -81.97 -76.18
N ALA A 642 -72.30 -81.66 -77.49
CA ALA A 642 -73.31 -82.20 -78.41
C ALA A 642 -73.21 -83.72 -78.58
N LEU A 643 -71.99 -84.28 -78.61
CA LEU A 643 -71.76 -85.71 -78.78
C LEU A 643 -72.27 -86.54 -77.59
N ASN A 644 -72.17 -86.03 -76.36
CA ASN A 644 -72.61 -86.73 -75.14
C ASN A 644 -74.14 -86.78 -74.95
N THR A 645 -74.93 -86.12 -75.81
CA THR A 645 -76.41 -86.13 -75.75
C THR A 645 -77.07 -87.26 -76.58
N LEU A 646 -76.28 -88.08 -77.27
CA LEU A 646 -76.77 -89.17 -78.13
C LEU A 646 -77.01 -90.45 -77.32
N THR A 647 -78.23 -91.01 -77.39
CA THR A 647 -78.56 -92.26 -76.69
C THR A 647 -78.43 -93.48 -77.61
N LYS A 648 -78.23 -94.67 -77.03
CA LYS A 648 -78.12 -95.94 -77.78
C LYS A 648 -79.36 -96.22 -78.65
N ALA A 649 -80.53 -95.69 -78.26
CA ALA A 649 -81.75 -95.78 -79.05
C ALA A 649 -81.65 -94.99 -80.36
N ASP A 650 -81.13 -93.76 -80.32
CA ASP A 650 -80.98 -92.88 -81.51
C ASP A 650 -80.00 -93.47 -82.54
N ILE A 651 -78.93 -94.13 -82.06
CA ILE A 651 -77.95 -94.84 -82.91
C ILE A 651 -78.59 -96.07 -83.58
N THR A 652 -79.45 -96.78 -82.86
CA THR A 652 -80.18 -97.94 -83.40
C THR A 652 -81.22 -97.51 -84.43
N GLU A 653 -81.86 -96.35 -84.23
CA GLU A 653 -82.82 -95.76 -85.17
C GLU A 653 -82.15 -95.50 -86.53
N VAL A 654 -81.01 -94.79 -86.54
CA VAL A 654 -80.27 -94.49 -87.78
C VAL A 654 -79.76 -95.78 -88.46
N LYS A 655 -79.32 -96.78 -87.69
CA LYS A 655 -78.86 -98.07 -88.22
C LYS A 655 -79.99 -98.87 -88.90
N SER A 656 -81.20 -98.82 -88.36
CA SER A 656 -82.34 -99.64 -88.83
C SER A 656 -82.98 -99.18 -90.14
N MET A 657 -82.61 -98.00 -90.64
CA MET A 657 -83.19 -97.44 -91.87
C MET A 657 -82.76 -98.23 -93.11
N LYS A 658 -83.73 -98.89 -93.76
CA LYS A 658 -83.50 -99.64 -95.01
C LYS A 658 -83.08 -98.76 -96.19
N ASN A 659 -83.51 -97.49 -96.23
CA ASN A 659 -83.06 -96.47 -97.18
C ASN A 659 -83.04 -95.09 -96.49
N PRO A 660 -81.89 -94.61 -95.99
CA PRO A 660 -81.83 -93.37 -95.22
C PRO A 660 -81.81 -92.10 -96.12
N PRO A 661 -82.27 -90.94 -95.60
CA PRO A 661 -82.22 -89.65 -96.29
C PRO A 661 -80.79 -89.21 -96.64
N ALA A 662 -80.63 -88.49 -97.75
CA ALA A 662 -79.32 -88.03 -98.25
C ALA A 662 -78.44 -87.31 -97.21
N PRO A 663 -78.94 -86.39 -96.35
CA PRO A 663 -78.10 -85.69 -95.36
C PRO A 663 -77.42 -86.64 -94.36
N VAL A 664 -78.09 -87.73 -93.98
CA VAL A 664 -77.53 -88.70 -93.02
C VAL A 664 -76.44 -89.55 -93.67
N LYS A 665 -76.56 -89.86 -94.97
CA LYS A 665 -75.52 -90.58 -95.71
C LYS A 665 -74.23 -89.76 -95.81
N VAL A 666 -74.33 -88.46 -96.10
CA VAL A 666 -73.14 -87.58 -96.22
C VAL A 666 -72.46 -87.38 -94.86
N VAL A 667 -73.24 -87.22 -93.77
CA VAL A 667 -72.69 -87.16 -92.40
C VAL A 667 -71.93 -88.42 -92.03
N MET A 668 -72.49 -89.59 -92.32
CA MET A 668 -71.80 -90.84 -92.06
C MET A 668 -70.61 -91.07 -92.98
N GLU A 669 -70.63 -90.57 -94.21
CA GLU A 669 -69.48 -90.59 -95.12
C GLU A 669 -68.32 -89.75 -94.55
N ALA A 670 -68.58 -88.53 -94.07
CA ALA A 670 -67.56 -87.67 -93.47
C ALA A 670 -66.99 -88.25 -92.16
N VAL A 671 -67.83 -88.87 -91.34
CA VAL A 671 -67.38 -89.57 -90.12
C VAL A 671 -66.57 -90.82 -90.48
N CYS A 672 -66.96 -91.56 -91.51
CA CYS A 672 -66.18 -92.68 -92.02
C CYS A 672 -64.84 -92.23 -92.62
N GLN A 673 -64.76 -91.05 -93.24
CA GLN A 673 -63.49 -90.47 -93.69
C GLN A 673 -62.60 -90.00 -92.53
N MET A 674 -63.17 -89.39 -91.49
CA MET A 674 -62.43 -89.05 -90.25
C MET A 674 -61.86 -90.29 -89.54
N LEU A 675 -62.60 -91.40 -89.58
CA LEU A 675 -62.21 -92.69 -88.98
C LEU A 675 -61.52 -93.65 -89.98
N GLY A 676 -61.29 -93.21 -91.23
CA GLY A 676 -60.51 -93.94 -92.24
C GLY A 676 -61.14 -95.22 -92.82
N VAL A 677 -62.46 -95.40 -92.82
CA VAL A 677 -63.15 -96.64 -93.25
C VAL A 677 -63.48 -96.64 -94.75
N LYS A 678 -63.20 -97.76 -95.45
CA LYS A 678 -63.32 -97.90 -96.92
C LYS A 678 -64.72 -98.36 -97.38
N PRO A 679 -65.22 -97.92 -98.56
CA PRO A 679 -66.55 -98.25 -99.08
C PRO A 679 -66.68 -99.67 -99.66
N LYS A 680 -67.92 -100.16 -99.85
CA LYS A 680 -68.23 -101.47 -100.46
C LYS A 680 -68.93 -101.30 -101.82
N LYS A 681 -68.56 -102.09 -102.84
CA LYS A 681 -69.04 -101.94 -104.23
C LYS A 681 -70.30 -102.77 -104.52
N MET A 682 -71.36 -102.18 -105.11
CA MET A 682 -72.61 -102.87 -105.48
C MET A 682 -73.12 -102.47 -106.89
N ASN A 683 -73.87 -103.35 -107.56
CA ASN A 683 -74.49 -103.12 -108.88
C ASN A 683 -75.94 -102.58 -108.72
N ASP A 684 -76.35 -101.66 -109.58
CA ASP A 684 -77.61 -100.88 -109.51
C ASP A 684 -78.85 -101.64 -110.06
N PRO A 685 -80.07 -101.51 -109.49
CA PRO A 685 -81.28 -102.15 -109.99
C PRO A 685 -81.84 -101.62 -111.33
N SER A 686 -81.28 -100.56 -111.92
CA SER A 686 -81.77 -99.99 -113.19
C SER A 686 -80.87 -100.20 -114.41
N ASP A 687 -79.66 -100.77 -114.30
CA ASP A 687 -78.85 -101.13 -115.48
C ASP A 687 -77.69 -102.10 -115.14
N PRO A 688 -77.63 -103.33 -115.69
CA PRO A 688 -76.71 -104.38 -115.24
C PRO A 688 -75.24 -104.27 -115.73
N THR A 689 -74.67 -103.05 -115.85
CA THR A 689 -73.25 -102.84 -116.21
C THR A 689 -72.46 -101.77 -115.41
N LYS A 690 -73.01 -101.06 -114.41
CA LYS A 690 -72.26 -100.10 -113.55
C LYS A 690 -72.17 -100.53 -112.07
N LYS A 691 -70.99 -100.36 -111.46
CA LYS A 691 -70.70 -100.58 -110.02
C LYS A 691 -70.61 -99.23 -109.29
N LEU A 692 -71.44 -99.02 -108.25
CA LEU A 692 -71.45 -97.83 -107.38
C LEU A 692 -70.83 -98.18 -106.02
N ASP A 693 -70.03 -97.27 -105.45
CA ASP A 693 -69.41 -97.43 -104.12
C ASP A 693 -70.38 -96.90 -103.04
N ASP A 694 -70.93 -97.80 -102.22
CA ASP A 694 -71.88 -97.46 -101.15
C ASP A 694 -71.16 -97.45 -99.78
N TYR A 695 -71.10 -96.27 -99.17
CA TYR A 695 -70.55 -96.06 -97.82
C TYR A 695 -71.55 -96.39 -96.71
N TRP A 696 -72.84 -96.60 -97.03
CA TRP A 696 -73.86 -96.88 -96.03
C TRP A 696 -73.70 -98.25 -95.38
N GLY A 697 -73.39 -99.29 -96.15
CA GLY A 697 -73.15 -100.64 -95.62
C GLY A 697 -72.02 -100.68 -94.56
N PRO A 698 -70.83 -100.11 -94.83
CA PRO A 698 -69.79 -99.94 -93.83
C PRO A 698 -70.19 -99.03 -92.66
N SER A 699 -70.95 -97.96 -92.92
CA SER A 699 -71.45 -97.05 -91.87
C SER A 699 -72.41 -97.76 -90.89
N GLN A 700 -73.25 -98.68 -91.37
CA GLN A 700 -74.11 -99.50 -90.51
C GLN A 700 -73.30 -100.48 -89.64
N ALA A 701 -72.17 -100.98 -90.14
CA ALA A 701 -71.25 -101.78 -89.34
C ALA A 701 -70.56 -100.93 -88.27
N LEU A 702 -70.13 -99.71 -88.62
CA LEU A 702 -69.52 -98.75 -87.69
C LEU A 702 -70.47 -98.33 -86.56
N LEU A 703 -71.74 -98.03 -86.90
CA LEU A 703 -72.80 -97.71 -85.93
C LEU A 703 -73.22 -98.92 -85.09
N GLY A 704 -72.82 -100.14 -85.49
CA GLY A 704 -73.03 -101.37 -84.73
C GLY A 704 -71.92 -101.69 -83.73
N ASP A 705 -70.77 -101.01 -83.81
CA ASP A 705 -69.63 -101.24 -82.92
C ASP A 705 -69.87 -100.55 -81.56
N PRO A 706 -69.85 -101.30 -80.43
CA PRO A 706 -70.04 -100.71 -79.11
C PRO A 706 -68.96 -99.69 -78.71
N THR A 707 -67.83 -99.60 -79.42
CA THR A 707 -66.70 -98.68 -79.10
C THR A 707 -66.74 -97.34 -79.85
N PHE A 708 -67.66 -97.15 -80.79
CA PHE A 708 -67.72 -96.00 -81.69
C PHE A 708 -67.72 -94.62 -80.98
N MET A 709 -68.51 -94.45 -79.91
CA MET A 709 -68.58 -93.17 -79.17
C MET A 709 -67.26 -92.83 -78.46
N SER A 710 -66.52 -93.83 -77.99
CA SER A 710 -65.22 -93.63 -77.33
C SER A 710 -64.12 -93.25 -78.32
N GLN A 711 -64.23 -93.70 -79.58
CA GLN A 711 -63.27 -93.34 -80.63
C GLN A 711 -63.38 -91.87 -81.04
N LEU A 712 -64.58 -91.29 -80.96
CA LEU A 712 -64.81 -89.87 -81.29
C LEU A 712 -64.37 -88.92 -80.15
N SER A 713 -64.56 -89.32 -78.89
CA SER A 713 -64.12 -88.51 -77.73
C SER A 713 -62.60 -88.58 -77.48
N GLY A 714 -61.97 -89.70 -77.81
CA GLY A 714 -60.53 -89.93 -77.65
C GLY A 714 -59.65 -89.55 -78.85
N TYR A 715 -60.17 -88.81 -79.83
CA TYR A 715 -59.41 -88.43 -81.03
C TYR A 715 -58.34 -87.38 -80.72
N ASP A 716 -57.11 -87.61 -81.18
CA ASP A 716 -55.97 -86.72 -80.96
C ASP A 716 -56.11 -85.44 -81.81
N LYS A 717 -56.48 -84.35 -81.13
CA LYS A 717 -56.79 -83.04 -81.73
C LYS A 717 -55.55 -82.18 -82.05
N ASP A 718 -54.40 -82.48 -81.43
CA ASP A 718 -53.18 -81.69 -81.55
C ASP A 718 -52.31 -82.13 -82.74
N ASN A 719 -52.60 -83.29 -83.34
CA ASN A 719 -51.80 -83.86 -84.43
C ASN A 719 -52.66 -84.55 -85.51
N ILE A 720 -53.62 -83.83 -86.09
CA ILE A 720 -54.49 -84.35 -87.17
C ILE A 720 -53.73 -84.37 -88.51
N ALA A 721 -53.73 -85.51 -89.19
CA ALA A 721 -53.03 -85.66 -90.47
C ALA A 721 -53.63 -84.76 -91.57
N PRO A 722 -52.82 -83.98 -92.32
CA PRO A 722 -53.32 -82.93 -93.22
C PRO A 722 -54.13 -83.47 -94.40
N ASN A 723 -53.93 -84.74 -94.76
CA ASN A 723 -54.71 -85.44 -95.78
C ASN A 723 -56.18 -85.67 -95.36
N VAL A 724 -56.46 -85.87 -94.06
CA VAL A 724 -57.80 -86.10 -93.53
C VAL A 724 -58.61 -84.79 -93.53
N ILE A 725 -58.00 -83.68 -93.11
CA ILE A 725 -58.65 -82.35 -93.16
C ILE A 725 -58.90 -81.90 -94.60
N ALA A 726 -57.97 -82.18 -95.53
CA ALA A 726 -58.15 -81.86 -96.95
C ALA A 726 -59.33 -82.62 -97.59
N ALA A 727 -59.60 -83.85 -97.15
CA ALA A 727 -60.72 -84.65 -97.61
C ALA A 727 -62.08 -84.15 -97.08
N ILE A 728 -62.11 -83.54 -95.89
CA ILE A 728 -63.34 -83.06 -95.22
C ILE A 728 -63.76 -81.66 -95.66
N ARG A 729 -62.79 -80.80 -96.02
CA ARG A 729 -63.04 -79.42 -96.46
C ARG A 729 -64.13 -79.29 -97.55
N PRO A 730 -64.16 -80.12 -98.61
CA PRO A 730 -65.22 -80.09 -99.61
C PRO A 730 -66.62 -80.47 -99.07
N PHE A 731 -66.71 -81.20 -97.96
CA PHE A 731 -67.99 -81.58 -97.36
C PHE A 731 -68.60 -80.45 -96.54
N LEU A 732 -67.78 -79.60 -95.91
CA LEU A 732 -68.25 -78.46 -95.11
C LEU A 732 -68.99 -77.39 -95.94
N ASP A 733 -68.71 -77.32 -97.24
CA ASP A 733 -69.36 -76.37 -98.16
C ASP A 733 -70.68 -76.89 -98.77
N ARG A 734 -71.01 -78.17 -98.61
CA ARG A 734 -72.28 -78.72 -99.11
C ARG A 734 -73.43 -78.30 -98.20
N LYS A 735 -74.51 -77.73 -98.76
CA LYS A 735 -75.73 -77.34 -98.02
C LYS A 735 -76.37 -78.48 -97.21
N GLU A 736 -76.14 -79.72 -97.64
CA GLU A 736 -76.65 -80.94 -97.00
C GLU A 736 -75.87 -81.30 -95.71
N PHE A 737 -74.69 -80.72 -95.48
CA PHE A 737 -73.82 -80.92 -94.32
C PHE A 737 -73.88 -79.76 -93.30
N GLU A 738 -74.89 -78.92 -93.42
CA GLU A 738 -75.09 -77.82 -92.49
C GLU A 738 -75.85 -78.30 -91.24
N PRO A 739 -75.40 -77.96 -90.01
CA PRO A 739 -75.92 -78.58 -88.78
C PRO A 739 -77.45 -78.47 -88.66
N GLU A 740 -78.05 -77.33 -88.99
CA GLU A 740 -79.51 -77.14 -88.90
C GLU A 740 -80.31 -77.98 -89.92
N THR A 741 -79.73 -78.25 -91.11
CA THR A 741 -80.36 -79.09 -92.13
C THR A 741 -80.29 -80.57 -91.73
N VAL A 742 -79.16 -81.00 -91.16
CA VAL A 742 -78.94 -82.35 -90.64
C VAL A 742 -79.84 -82.62 -89.43
N LYS A 743 -80.02 -81.64 -88.53
CA LYS A 743 -80.86 -81.76 -87.34
C LYS A 743 -82.34 -82.02 -87.66
N LYS A 744 -82.85 -81.46 -88.77
CA LYS A 744 -84.21 -81.74 -89.26
C LYS A 744 -84.38 -83.16 -89.78
N ALA A 745 -83.33 -83.75 -90.34
CA ALA A 745 -83.36 -85.11 -90.89
C ALA A 745 -83.13 -86.18 -89.81
N SER A 746 -82.17 -85.96 -88.91
CA SER A 746 -81.95 -86.79 -87.74
C SER A 746 -81.17 -86.03 -86.67
N LYS A 747 -81.73 -85.99 -85.46
CA LYS A 747 -81.04 -85.41 -84.29
C LYS A 747 -79.73 -86.16 -83.98
N ALA A 748 -79.66 -87.44 -84.34
CA ALA A 748 -78.47 -88.26 -84.11
C ALA A 748 -77.29 -87.85 -85.00
N ALA A 749 -77.57 -87.53 -86.28
CA ALA A 749 -76.56 -87.09 -87.24
C ALA A 749 -76.04 -85.66 -86.95
N TYR A 750 -76.81 -84.82 -86.26
CA TYR A 750 -76.39 -83.46 -85.89
C TYR A 750 -75.14 -83.44 -85.00
N GLY A 751 -75.10 -84.26 -83.96
CA GLY A 751 -73.98 -84.31 -83.02
C GLY A 751 -72.66 -84.69 -83.68
N LEU A 752 -72.72 -85.61 -84.66
CA LEU A 752 -71.57 -86.03 -85.46
C LEU A 752 -71.09 -84.93 -86.42
N CYS A 753 -72.00 -84.17 -87.01
CA CYS A 753 -71.67 -83.04 -87.90
C CYS A 753 -70.93 -81.90 -87.17
N CYS A 754 -71.38 -81.52 -85.97
CA CYS A 754 -70.75 -80.45 -85.18
C CYS A 754 -69.33 -80.81 -84.72
N TRP A 755 -69.10 -82.08 -84.40
CA TRP A 755 -67.78 -82.60 -84.00
C TRP A 755 -66.75 -82.47 -85.13
N VAL A 756 -67.11 -82.84 -86.36
CA VAL A 756 -66.20 -82.72 -87.52
C VAL A 756 -65.81 -81.26 -87.79
N ARG A 757 -66.72 -80.30 -87.58
CA ARG A 757 -66.44 -78.85 -87.74
C ARG A 757 -65.49 -78.29 -86.68
N ALA A 758 -65.62 -78.73 -85.42
CA ALA A 758 -64.78 -78.24 -84.34
C ALA A 758 -63.32 -78.71 -84.44
N MET A 759 -63.08 -79.91 -84.96
CA MET A 759 -61.73 -80.44 -85.15
C MET A 759 -60.93 -79.68 -86.22
N GLU A 760 -61.58 -79.14 -87.26
CA GLU A 760 -60.91 -78.29 -88.26
C GLU A 760 -60.52 -76.91 -87.69
N ALA A 761 -61.38 -76.32 -86.85
CA ALA A 761 -61.12 -75.00 -86.27
C ALA A 761 -59.95 -74.99 -85.27
N TYR A 762 -59.73 -76.09 -84.54
CA TYR A 762 -58.67 -76.21 -83.53
C TYR A 762 -57.26 -76.30 -84.15
N ASP A 763 -57.06 -77.10 -85.21
CA ASP A 763 -55.78 -77.21 -85.94
C ASP A 763 -55.29 -75.86 -86.48
N ARG A 764 -56.22 -74.99 -86.90
CA ARG A 764 -55.88 -73.65 -87.40
C ARG A 764 -55.23 -72.78 -86.33
N VAL A 765 -55.71 -72.85 -85.08
CA VAL A 765 -55.24 -71.98 -83.99
C VAL A 765 -53.93 -72.50 -83.37
N ALA A 766 -53.75 -73.82 -83.29
CA ALA A 766 -52.53 -74.43 -82.76
C ALA A 766 -51.24 -73.97 -83.49
N LYS A 767 -51.33 -73.70 -84.80
CA LYS A 767 -50.18 -73.26 -85.62
C LYS A 767 -49.74 -71.81 -85.35
N VAL A 768 -50.62 -70.94 -84.86
CA VAL A 768 -50.30 -69.51 -84.65
C VAL A 768 -49.63 -69.29 -83.29
N VAL A 769 -49.99 -70.08 -82.28
CA VAL A 769 -49.55 -69.88 -80.89
C VAL A 769 -48.15 -70.45 -80.60
N ALA A 770 -47.69 -71.45 -81.37
CA ALA A 770 -46.40 -72.10 -81.17
C ALA A 770 -45.15 -71.18 -81.25
N PRO A 771 -44.98 -70.30 -82.27
CA PRO A 771 -43.80 -69.43 -82.35
C PRO A 771 -43.76 -68.35 -81.25
N LYS A 772 -44.91 -67.86 -80.78
CA LYS A 772 -44.98 -66.78 -79.78
C LYS A 772 -44.57 -67.26 -78.38
N LYS A 773 -44.86 -68.51 -78.01
CA LYS A 773 -44.41 -69.13 -76.75
C LYS A 773 -42.88 -69.27 -76.66
N ALA A 774 -42.20 -69.51 -77.79
CA ALA A 774 -40.74 -69.60 -77.82
C ALA A 774 -40.07 -68.22 -77.67
N ALA A 775 -40.66 -67.18 -78.27
CA ALA A 775 -40.17 -65.79 -78.18
C ALA A 775 -40.28 -65.21 -76.76
N LEU A 776 -41.35 -65.55 -76.02
CA LEU A 776 -41.51 -65.17 -74.61
C LEU A 776 -40.36 -65.72 -73.74
N ALA A 777 -40.03 -67.00 -73.90
CA ALA A 777 -38.99 -67.65 -73.11
C ALA A 777 -37.60 -67.03 -73.33
N THR A 778 -37.29 -66.56 -74.55
CA THR A 778 -36.03 -65.87 -74.83
C THR A 778 -35.94 -64.49 -74.18
N ALA A 779 -37.05 -63.72 -74.19
CA ALA A 779 -37.08 -62.38 -73.62
C ALA A 779 -36.97 -62.38 -72.08
N GLU A 780 -37.56 -63.39 -71.41
CA GLU A 780 -37.45 -63.55 -69.95
C GLU A 780 -36.03 -63.91 -69.50
N ALA A 781 -35.30 -64.72 -70.28
CA ALA A 781 -33.92 -65.11 -69.97
C ALA A 781 -32.92 -63.94 -70.04
N GLU A 782 -33.07 -63.05 -71.03
CA GLU A 782 -32.22 -61.85 -71.16
C GLU A 782 -32.46 -60.83 -70.04
N PHE A 783 -33.69 -60.73 -69.53
CA PHE A 783 -34.01 -59.86 -68.40
C PHE A 783 -33.34 -60.32 -67.11
N GLU A 784 -33.33 -61.63 -66.84
CA GLU A 784 -32.73 -62.17 -65.61
C GLU A 784 -31.20 -61.94 -65.56
N GLN A 785 -30.49 -62.06 -66.69
CA GLN A 785 -29.05 -61.78 -66.76
C GLN A 785 -28.72 -60.33 -66.40
N LEU A 786 -29.56 -59.37 -66.83
CA LEU A 786 -29.36 -57.95 -66.51
C LEU A 786 -29.63 -57.64 -65.03
N MET A 787 -30.60 -58.31 -64.42
CA MET A 787 -30.93 -58.13 -63.00
C MET A 787 -29.80 -58.62 -62.08
N VAL A 788 -29.08 -59.68 -62.46
CA VAL A 788 -27.89 -60.15 -61.72
C VAL A 788 -26.74 -59.12 -61.77
N GLY A 789 -26.45 -58.56 -62.95
CA GLY A 789 -25.43 -57.53 -63.10
C GLY A 789 -25.76 -56.24 -62.34
N LEU A 790 -27.02 -55.81 -62.40
CA LEU A 790 -27.50 -54.63 -61.68
C LEU A 790 -27.40 -54.78 -60.16
N ARG A 791 -27.69 -55.98 -59.62
CA ARG A 791 -27.57 -56.26 -58.17
C ARG A 791 -26.12 -56.15 -57.69
N ALA A 792 -25.15 -56.62 -58.48
CA ALA A 792 -23.72 -56.51 -58.13
C ALA A 792 -23.26 -55.04 -58.08
N LYS A 793 -23.61 -54.22 -59.08
CA LYS A 793 -23.22 -52.80 -59.10
C LYS A 793 -23.93 -51.96 -58.04
N LYS A 794 -25.17 -52.29 -57.69
CA LYS A 794 -25.87 -51.69 -56.53
C LYS A 794 -25.17 -51.97 -55.20
N ALA A 795 -24.65 -53.18 -55.01
CA ALA A 795 -23.90 -53.54 -53.81
C ALA A 795 -22.56 -52.78 -53.73
N GLU A 796 -21.87 -52.60 -54.86
CA GLU A 796 -20.65 -51.79 -54.93
C GLU A 796 -20.91 -50.30 -54.66
N LEU A 797 -21.98 -49.74 -55.21
CA LEU A 797 -22.39 -48.36 -54.92
C LEU A 797 -22.70 -48.18 -53.44
N ALA A 798 -23.45 -49.11 -52.84
CA ALA A 798 -23.77 -49.08 -51.41
C ALA A 798 -22.51 -49.14 -50.52
N ALA A 799 -21.48 -49.90 -50.91
CA ALA A 799 -20.21 -49.96 -50.18
C ALA A 799 -19.42 -48.64 -50.25
N VAL A 800 -19.43 -47.97 -51.41
CA VAL A 800 -18.76 -46.67 -51.59
C VAL A 800 -19.52 -45.55 -50.89
N GLU A 801 -20.86 -45.54 -50.97
CA GLU A 801 -21.69 -44.59 -50.23
C GLU A 801 -21.57 -44.79 -48.71
N ALA A 802 -21.49 -46.02 -48.21
CA ALA A 802 -21.23 -46.31 -46.81
C ALA A 802 -19.85 -45.79 -46.35
N ARG A 803 -18.82 -45.88 -47.21
CA ARG A 803 -17.48 -45.36 -46.93
C ARG A 803 -17.45 -43.83 -46.95
N VAL A 804 -18.17 -43.19 -47.87
CA VAL A 804 -18.38 -41.73 -47.88
C VAL A 804 -19.13 -41.28 -46.62
N GLU A 805 -20.16 -42.02 -46.19
CA GLU A 805 -20.87 -41.72 -44.95
C GLU A 805 -20.01 -41.99 -43.71
N GLU A 806 -19.13 -42.99 -43.72
CA GLU A 806 -18.15 -43.24 -42.65
C GLU A 806 -17.07 -42.15 -42.59
N LEU A 807 -16.57 -41.67 -43.73
CA LEU A 807 -15.65 -40.54 -43.77
C LEU A 807 -16.33 -39.23 -43.39
N ASN A 808 -17.59 -39.03 -43.78
CA ASN A 808 -18.41 -37.90 -43.35
C ASN A 808 -18.77 -37.99 -41.87
N SER A 809 -19.02 -39.18 -41.33
CA SER A 809 -19.26 -39.39 -39.90
C SER A 809 -17.97 -39.22 -39.11
N LYS A 810 -16.80 -39.68 -39.60
CA LYS A 810 -15.49 -39.36 -39.02
C LYS A 810 -15.15 -37.88 -39.11
N LEU A 811 -15.55 -37.20 -40.18
CA LEU A 811 -15.48 -35.73 -40.26
C LEU A 811 -16.39 -35.09 -39.21
N ARG A 812 -17.64 -35.56 -39.07
CA ARG A 812 -18.61 -35.07 -38.08
C ARG A 812 -18.19 -35.40 -36.65
N GLU A 813 -17.56 -36.54 -36.40
CA GLU A 813 -17.02 -36.97 -35.10
C GLU A 813 -15.72 -36.25 -34.78
N MET A 814 -14.83 -35.99 -35.74
CA MET A 814 -13.72 -35.05 -35.57
C MET A 814 -14.22 -33.61 -35.37
N GLN A 815 -15.38 -33.27 -35.94
CA GLN A 815 -16.08 -31.99 -35.71
C GLN A 815 -16.78 -31.93 -34.34
N ALA A 816 -17.19 -33.07 -33.76
CA ALA A 816 -18.00 -33.14 -32.53
C ALA A 816 -17.22 -33.55 -31.26
N SER A 817 -16.24 -34.46 -31.35
CA SER A 817 -15.53 -35.06 -30.20
C SER A 817 -14.50 -34.16 -29.53
N ARG A 818 -14.22 -32.99 -30.10
CA ARG A 818 -13.41 -31.95 -29.48
C ARG A 818 -14.12 -30.63 -29.77
N GLY A 819 -14.75 -30.01 -28.76
CA GLY A 819 -15.58 -28.80 -28.90
C GLY A 819 -14.94 -27.64 -29.67
N ALA A 820 -15.66 -27.16 -30.69
CA ALA A 820 -15.31 -26.21 -31.77
C ALA A 820 -14.80 -26.88 -33.05
N ARG A 821 -15.44 -26.53 -34.19
CA ARG A 821 -15.17 -27.09 -35.53
C ARG A 821 -13.65 -27.04 -35.80
N PRO A 822 -12.99 -28.05 -36.40
CA PRO A 822 -11.57 -27.96 -36.77
C PRO A 822 -11.23 -26.73 -37.62
N ALA A 823 -12.15 -26.33 -38.51
CA ALA A 823 -12.08 -25.07 -39.25
C ALA A 823 -12.26 -23.83 -38.36
N GLU A 824 -13.13 -23.88 -37.34
CA GLU A 824 -13.25 -22.80 -36.35
C GLU A 824 -12.07 -22.74 -35.39
N ARG A 825 -11.44 -23.85 -35.04
CA ARG A 825 -10.24 -23.88 -34.22
C ARG A 825 -9.04 -23.36 -34.96
N LYS A 826 -8.87 -23.77 -36.22
CA LYS A 826 -7.90 -23.14 -37.12
C LYS A 826 -8.20 -21.65 -37.22
N ALA A 827 -9.45 -21.26 -37.51
CA ALA A 827 -9.82 -19.84 -37.59
C ALA A 827 -9.66 -19.09 -36.25
N SER A 828 -9.91 -19.72 -35.10
CA SER A 828 -9.73 -19.13 -33.76
C SER A 828 -8.25 -18.97 -33.44
N LEU A 829 -7.43 -20.00 -33.70
CA LEU A 829 -5.98 -19.94 -33.53
C LEU A 829 -5.34 -18.94 -34.51
N GLU A 830 -5.83 -18.84 -35.74
CA GLU A 830 -5.41 -17.84 -36.73
C GLU A 830 -5.81 -16.43 -36.28
N ALA A 831 -7.03 -16.26 -35.76
CA ALA A 831 -7.50 -14.98 -35.21
C ALA A 831 -6.73 -14.58 -33.95
N GLU A 832 -6.44 -15.51 -33.05
CA GLU A 832 -5.64 -15.31 -31.84
C GLU A 832 -4.19 -14.98 -32.19
N ALA A 833 -3.58 -15.71 -33.13
CA ALA A 833 -2.23 -15.44 -33.63
C ALA A 833 -2.16 -14.07 -34.33
N ALA A 834 -3.10 -13.74 -35.21
CA ALA A 834 -3.14 -12.44 -35.89
C ALA A 834 -3.39 -11.28 -34.90
N LEU A 835 -4.19 -11.50 -33.86
CA LEU A 835 -4.40 -10.52 -32.80
C LEU A 835 -3.12 -10.35 -31.96
N CYS A 836 -2.46 -11.45 -31.61
CA CYS A 836 -1.21 -11.46 -30.86
C CYS A 836 -0.09 -10.77 -31.65
N GLU A 837 0.05 -11.04 -32.94
CA GLU A 837 1.01 -10.40 -33.85
C GLU A 837 0.78 -8.89 -33.93
N LYS A 838 -0.47 -8.44 -34.14
CA LYS A 838 -0.80 -7.00 -34.13
C LYS A 838 -0.52 -6.33 -32.78
N LYS A 839 -0.77 -7.04 -31.67
CA LYS A 839 -0.45 -6.55 -30.32
C LYS A 839 1.06 -6.44 -30.13
N LEU A 840 1.83 -7.44 -30.55
CA LEU A 840 3.29 -7.45 -30.51
C LEU A 840 3.89 -6.33 -31.35
N GLU A 841 3.44 -6.15 -32.59
CA GLU A 841 3.96 -5.09 -33.45
C GLU A 841 3.77 -3.69 -32.83
N ARG A 842 2.58 -3.43 -32.28
CA ARG A 842 2.28 -2.18 -31.58
C ARG A 842 3.09 -2.03 -30.30
N ALA A 843 3.21 -3.09 -29.51
CA ALA A 843 3.93 -3.08 -28.24
C ALA A 843 5.44 -2.90 -28.45
N THR A 844 6.04 -3.56 -29.45
CA THR A 844 7.45 -3.40 -29.82
C THR A 844 7.75 -2.00 -30.34
N LYS A 845 6.87 -1.41 -31.16
CA LYS A 845 6.99 0.01 -31.57
C LYS A 845 6.94 0.96 -30.37
N LEU A 846 6.06 0.69 -29.41
CA LEU A 846 5.91 1.51 -28.20
C LEU A 846 7.12 1.37 -27.26
N ILE A 847 7.60 0.15 -27.01
CA ILE A 847 8.81 -0.10 -26.20
C ILE A 847 10.04 0.51 -26.87
N GLY A 848 10.19 0.34 -28.19
CA GLY A 848 11.27 0.97 -28.96
C GLY A 848 11.24 2.49 -28.86
N GLY A 849 10.06 3.10 -28.95
CA GLY A 849 9.87 4.54 -28.75
C GLY A 849 10.15 5.02 -27.32
N LEU A 850 9.90 4.19 -26.31
CA LEU A 850 10.11 4.49 -24.88
C LEU A 850 11.50 4.08 -24.35
N GLY A 851 12.36 3.46 -25.16
CA GLY A 851 13.71 3.04 -24.75
C GLY A 851 14.62 4.23 -24.40
N GLY A 852 14.46 5.35 -25.11
CA GLY A 852 15.14 6.61 -24.79
C GLY A 852 14.68 7.16 -23.43
N GLU A 853 13.37 7.16 -23.17
CA GLU A 853 12.78 7.53 -21.88
C GLU A 853 13.26 6.62 -20.74
N LYS A 854 13.35 5.30 -20.96
CA LYS A 854 13.88 4.34 -19.96
C LYS A 854 15.30 4.70 -19.55
N THR A 855 16.16 4.99 -20.52
CA THR A 855 17.55 5.40 -20.27
C THR A 855 17.59 6.71 -19.49
N ARG A 856 16.83 7.71 -19.94
CA ARG A 856 16.73 9.01 -19.27
C ARG A 856 16.21 8.90 -17.84
N TRP A 857 15.13 8.15 -17.60
CA TRP A 857 14.57 7.97 -16.26
C TRP A 857 15.55 7.23 -15.34
N SER A 858 16.27 6.23 -15.86
CA SER A 858 17.31 5.53 -15.11
C SER A 858 18.45 6.48 -14.68
N GLU A 859 18.91 7.34 -15.59
CA GLU A 859 19.91 8.36 -15.28
C GLU A 859 19.40 9.39 -14.27
N VAL A 860 18.16 9.85 -14.42
CA VAL A 860 17.53 10.80 -13.51
C VAL A 860 17.36 10.19 -12.12
N THR A 861 16.89 8.94 -12.00
CA THR A 861 16.81 8.23 -10.71
C THR A 861 18.19 8.12 -10.06
N ARG A 862 19.23 7.77 -10.83
CA ARG A 862 20.62 7.70 -10.33
C ARG A 862 21.14 9.07 -9.86
N ARG A 863 20.84 10.14 -10.60
CA ARG A 863 21.19 11.51 -10.21
C ARG A 863 20.46 11.93 -8.94
N LEU A 864 19.15 11.71 -8.87
CA LEU A 864 18.33 12.03 -7.70
C LEU A 864 18.77 11.23 -6.46
N ALA A 865 19.26 10.00 -6.62
CA ALA A 865 19.85 9.23 -5.54
C ALA A 865 21.14 9.88 -4.99
N LYS A 866 22.02 10.38 -5.87
CA LYS A 866 23.21 11.15 -5.46
C LYS A 866 22.82 12.48 -4.80
N ASP A 867 21.87 13.20 -5.40
CA ASP A 867 21.36 14.46 -4.87
C ASP A 867 20.74 14.25 -3.47
N TYR A 868 20.07 13.12 -3.23
CA TYR A 868 19.52 12.78 -1.92
C TYR A 868 20.59 12.68 -0.82
N VAL A 869 21.76 12.12 -1.14
CA VAL A 869 22.90 12.05 -0.20
C VAL A 869 23.51 13.45 -0.01
N ASN A 870 23.78 14.17 -1.10
CA ASN A 870 24.41 15.49 -1.07
C ASN A 870 23.54 16.56 -0.37
N LEU A 871 22.21 16.39 -0.37
CA LEU A 871 21.27 17.27 0.32
C LEU A 871 21.60 17.45 1.81
N THR A 872 22.24 16.48 2.46
CA THR A 872 22.66 16.60 3.87
C THR A 872 23.63 17.77 4.08
N GLY A 873 24.65 17.90 3.22
CA GLY A 873 25.61 19.00 3.26
C GLY A 873 25.07 20.29 2.64
N ASP A 874 24.42 20.20 1.48
CA ASP A 874 23.92 21.38 0.75
C ASP A 874 22.89 22.18 1.55
N VAL A 875 21.97 21.47 2.22
CA VAL A 875 20.94 22.10 3.05
C VAL A 875 21.54 22.70 4.32
N LEU A 876 22.59 22.09 4.88
CA LEU A 876 23.27 22.63 6.05
C LEU A 876 23.97 23.95 5.73
N LEU A 877 24.70 24.01 4.60
CA LEU A 877 25.32 25.25 4.12
C LEU A 877 24.27 26.32 3.83
N ALA A 878 23.14 25.95 3.22
CA ALA A 878 22.03 26.87 2.95
C ALA A 878 21.39 27.40 4.24
N ALA A 879 21.14 26.52 5.22
CA ALA A 879 20.61 26.90 6.53
C ALA A 879 21.56 27.85 7.27
N GLY A 880 22.87 27.58 7.24
CA GLY A 880 23.91 28.46 7.77
C GLY A 880 23.91 29.84 7.12
N TYR A 881 23.73 29.89 5.80
CA TYR A 881 23.65 31.14 5.07
C TYR A 881 22.41 31.96 5.48
N ILE A 882 21.25 31.31 5.59
CA ILE A 882 19.98 31.95 5.98
C ILE A 882 20.05 32.48 7.42
N ALA A 883 20.55 31.68 8.36
CA ALA A 883 20.55 32.02 9.78
C ALA A 883 21.57 33.10 10.15
N TYR A 884 22.75 33.11 9.52
CA TYR A 884 23.85 33.97 9.97
C TYR A 884 24.27 35.06 9.01
N LEU A 885 24.23 34.81 7.68
CA LEU A 885 24.92 35.68 6.73
C LEU A 885 24.11 36.88 6.25
N GLY A 886 22.82 36.98 6.63
CA GLY A 886 21.93 38.09 6.29
C GLY A 886 22.51 39.51 6.49
N PRO A 887 23.05 39.88 7.67
CA PRO A 887 23.51 41.24 7.96
C PRO A 887 24.89 41.59 7.36
N TYR A 888 25.62 40.63 6.80
CA TYR A 888 26.98 40.82 6.31
C TYR A 888 27.00 41.24 4.83
N THR A 889 28.04 41.98 4.43
CA THR A 889 28.26 42.37 3.04
C THR A 889 28.80 41.22 2.20
N ALA A 890 28.60 41.27 0.88
CA ALA A 890 28.99 40.22 -0.07
C ALA A 890 30.38 39.59 0.17
N PRO A 891 31.49 40.35 0.33
CA PRO A 891 32.81 39.74 0.51
C PRO A 891 32.97 38.95 1.82
N TYR A 892 32.22 39.30 2.87
CA TYR A 892 32.22 38.53 4.13
C TYR A 892 31.36 37.27 3.99
N ARG A 893 30.25 37.35 3.24
CA ARG A 893 29.40 36.19 2.94
C ARG A 893 30.13 35.16 2.10
N ASP A 894 30.79 35.58 1.03
CA ASP A 894 31.51 34.68 0.12
C ASP A 894 32.67 33.99 0.84
N ARG A 895 33.49 34.74 1.58
CA ARG A 895 34.60 34.18 2.37
C ARG A 895 34.12 33.13 3.37
N MET A 896 33.00 33.39 4.06
CA MET A 896 32.48 32.44 5.03
C MET A 896 31.84 31.21 4.36
N ALA A 897 31.10 31.39 3.27
CA ALA A 897 30.52 30.30 2.50
C ALA A 897 31.61 29.36 1.93
N HIS A 898 32.72 29.90 1.43
CA HIS A 898 33.86 29.10 0.98
C HIS A 898 34.53 28.33 2.12
N ALA A 899 34.69 28.97 3.29
CA ALA A 899 35.26 28.31 4.48
C ALA A 899 34.38 27.15 4.96
N TRP A 900 33.04 27.30 4.93
CA TRP A 900 32.12 26.23 5.28
C TRP A 900 32.09 25.11 4.25
N LEU A 901 32.09 25.45 2.96
CA LEU A 901 32.15 24.47 1.88
C LEU A 901 33.44 23.62 1.97
N SER A 902 34.58 24.24 2.29
CA SER A 902 35.85 23.54 2.47
C SER A 902 35.88 22.62 3.70
N LYS A 903 35.04 22.87 4.70
CA LYS A 903 34.90 21.99 5.88
C LYS A 903 33.86 20.90 5.70
N CYS A 904 32.90 21.12 4.80
CA CYS A 904 31.84 20.16 4.48
C CYS A 904 32.31 19.08 3.49
N ARG A 905 33.27 19.43 2.63
CA ARG A 905 34.04 18.48 1.82
C ARG A 905 35.06 17.78 2.68
#